data_AF-A0A7X7C3B3-F1
#
_entry.id   AF-A0A7X7C3B3-F1
#
_cell.length_a   1.000
_cell.length_b   1.000
_cell.length_c   1.000
_cell.angle_alpha   90.00
_cell.angle_beta   90.00
_cell.angle_gamma   90.00
#
_symmetry.space_group_name_H-M   'P 1'
#
loop_
_entity.id
_entity.type
_entity.pdbx_description
1 polymer ?
#
loop_
_entity_poly.entity_id
_entity_poly.type
_entity_poly.pdbx_seq_one_letter_code
_entity_poly.pdbx_strand_id
1 'polypeptide(L)'
;MSLQTQMPALFEKNSDEKITITAQNLDGANIEASGTYAIYSLHENDSINNQVAQGNFKTGNQDEIKRVVTKLESGKYRLKLTSEDDRGNLIEAQNDFIVFSYADKRPPIKTNKWFIVKSNSYSKDKSAEVILGASERVNVLYELWQEDNLLERKWIELNNENKLFSFPYKEVYKNGVTLMLTYIKDEKFYSHKAELRPKKTQDEIKVKLDVFRDKIRPGSQEEWRISITDSLGNPRAAEVLASMYDFSLDNIYPSHPWNLSLYNFDRYNSMRMLTIDQSFNKENANAYYPISFKEVTSFEYDRFNWFGFSFYRGQGIMIRDASADNIVVGYAQQSKAEASMAFPPSPSAPLNEVAYDSDQVDSQAESSQTGSSQTGSPQMRRNFNETAFFYPQLRTNDKGETQIVFDVPESNTRWRFRVLAHDKKLNTATTEAFTVSQKELMVTPNMPRFLRQGDRVSIATKISNLSDSVQQGRVRMEFFNPVTDEIIDISQFENIEQEFTLQPSASSDAMWMFDVPTNIDVIGIRIIAQSAHFSDGEQHALAILPNRMLVTESLRMDVDGGETKTFNFDKINNTSPTQENYRLTLEFTSNPAWYAVQALPVLGEPTSDNAVSWFASFYANSIGAHIGKAYPKVSAMIDSWKKQGGNEETLLSNLQKNEELKNILLQETPWVLDAKNETEQKQKLSLLFDLNRNRNITQTALLRLQELQTTEGGWSWFKGFRPSISITQYILYGFNQLTDLNIDIDSEQVYSMKLSAIKYIDAEAIRRFESLKKYNKDWKNIKSISTTDLEYLFVRSSYNQHQMDKEVSELYNFYLSVVEKNWTSYGLYERSLIAQLMNKKNNTRVLQDIIKSYREHSVVSDELGMYWPNNRANVFMSQSAISVHTFIMDAFKIGGATDDEMNNLKKWLLKQKQTQLWESTHATADAVYALLSSGSDWFSVDGTTKVTLGNKLVEPKSSELGTGYFKEAWSRTEISPDMANVSVTHKGNSPSWGALYLQYFEDMDKIQKSDGSLDIEKMMFVEVTTPEGQRLMSISEERSLKVGDKVTVRLTVRSDRDMEFIHLKDLRASSFEPVNQVSGLKWQNGLMYYQTSTDASTNFYFDNLPKGTYVLEYSVYVTRRGSYSSGIATIQSMYAPEFTSHTEGSRVEVID
;
A
#
# COMPACT_ATOMS: atom_id res chain seq x y z
N MET A 1 -5.74 -33.18 -3.75
CA MET A 1 -5.56 -33.28 -5.23
C MET A 1 -6.80 -32.76 -5.92
N SER A 2 -6.67 -32.10 -7.08
CA SER A 2 -7.75 -31.63 -7.95
C SER A 2 -7.57 -32.19 -9.36
N LEU A 3 -8.65 -32.66 -9.99
CA LEU A 3 -8.65 -33.19 -11.37
C LEU A 3 -9.37 -32.24 -12.32
N GLN A 4 -8.77 -32.00 -13.48
CA GLN A 4 -9.37 -31.18 -14.53
C GLN A 4 -9.22 -31.85 -15.90
N THR A 5 -10.24 -31.67 -16.74
CA THR A 5 -10.17 -32.07 -18.15
C THR A 5 -10.25 -30.83 -19.04
N GLN A 6 -9.25 -30.66 -19.89
CA GLN A 6 -9.27 -29.68 -20.96
C GLN A 6 -9.81 -30.36 -22.22
N MET A 7 -11.10 -30.13 -22.50
CA MET A 7 -11.79 -30.63 -23.68
C MET A 7 -12.83 -29.61 -24.17
N PRO A 8 -12.93 -29.35 -25.48
CA PRO A 8 -13.95 -28.49 -26.06
C PRO A 8 -15.39 -28.96 -25.75
N ALA A 9 -16.29 -28.04 -25.45
CA ALA A 9 -17.71 -28.34 -25.26
C ALA A 9 -18.39 -28.86 -26.55
N LEU A 10 -17.84 -28.50 -27.72
CA LEU A 10 -18.24 -29.01 -29.03
C LEU A 10 -17.02 -29.72 -29.63
N PHE A 11 -17.07 -31.03 -29.77
CA PHE A 11 -15.96 -31.85 -30.23
C PHE A 11 -16.23 -32.38 -31.65
N GLU A 12 -15.44 -31.92 -32.64
CA GLU A 12 -15.56 -32.42 -34.01
C GLU A 12 -14.74 -33.70 -34.20
N LYS A 13 -15.34 -34.73 -34.82
CA LYS A 13 -14.76 -36.09 -34.92
C LYS A 13 -13.40 -36.16 -35.64
N ASN A 14 -13.08 -35.20 -36.51
CA ASN A 14 -11.82 -35.11 -37.24
C ASN A 14 -10.93 -33.96 -36.76
N SER A 15 -11.24 -33.37 -35.60
CA SER A 15 -10.46 -32.27 -35.00
C SER A 15 -9.07 -32.74 -34.57
N ASP A 16 -8.06 -31.90 -34.80
CA ASP A 16 -6.70 -32.08 -34.28
C ASP A 16 -6.60 -31.71 -32.78
N GLU A 17 -7.68 -31.20 -32.17
CA GLU A 17 -7.73 -30.83 -30.76
C GLU A 17 -7.36 -32.00 -29.85
N LYS A 18 -6.59 -31.69 -28.82
CA LYS A 18 -6.14 -32.66 -27.82
C LYS A 18 -7.13 -32.67 -26.66
N ILE A 19 -7.36 -33.84 -26.09
CA ILE A 19 -8.01 -34.00 -24.80
C ILE A 19 -6.88 -34.15 -23.79
N THR A 20 -6.81 -33.25 -22.81
CA THR A 20 -5.77 -33.28 -21.78
C THR A 20 -6.42 -33.43 -20.41
N ILE A 21 -5.90 -34.33 -19.60
CA ILE A 21 -6.29 -34.46 -18.18
C ILE A 21 -5.11 -33.97 -17.34
N THR A 22 -5.37 -33.04 -16.44
CA THR A 22 -4.38 -32.55 -15.47
C THR A 22 -4.84 -32.88 -14.07
N ALA A 23 -3.88 -33.17 -13.20
CA ALA A 23 -4.10 -33.25 -11.76
C ALA A 23 -3.20 -32.22 -11.09
N GLN A 24 -3.73 -31.50 -10.12
CA GLN A 24 -2.96 -30.53 -9.33
C GLN A 24 -3.00 -30.90 -7.85
N ASN A 25 -1.88 -30.72 -7.15
CA ASN A 25 -1.88 -30.75 -5.69
C ASN A 25 -2.43 -29.43 -5.11
N LEU A 26 -2.47 -29.30 -3.79
CA LEU A 26 -2.96 -28.08 -3.12
C LEU A 26 -2.08 -26.86 -3.40
N ASP A 27 -0.84 -27.07 -3.83
CA ASP A 27 0.13 -26.02 -4.20
C ASP A 27 0.02 -25.62 -5.68
N GLY A 28 -0.97 -26.13 -6.41
CA GLY A 28 -1.17 -25.85 -7.84
C GLY A 28 -0.12 -26.49 -8.75
N ALA A 29 0.75 -27.37 -8.24
CA ALA A 29 1.71 -28.12 -9.04
C ALA A 29 1.01 -29.25 -9.78
N ASN A 30 1.31 -29.39 -11.07
CA ASN A 30 0.83 -30.54 -11.85
C ASN A 30 1.48 -31.82 -11.31
N ILE A 31 0.65 -32.77 -10.90
CA ILE A 31 1.10 -34.08 -10.42
C ILE A 31 0.69 -35.17 -11.41
N GLU A 32 1.45 -36.26 -11.43
CA GLU A 32 1.01 -37.46 -12.14
C GLU A 32 -0.13 -38.12 -11.34
N ALA A 33 -1.24 -38.38 -12.00
CA ALA A 33 -2.32 -39.17 -11.44
C ALA A 33 -2.83 -40.18 -12.47
N SER A 34 -3.34 -41.29 -11.97
CA SER A 34 -4.01 -42.30 -12.79
C SER A 34 -5.32 -42.70 -12.14
N GLY A 35 -6.33 -42.94 -12.95
CA GLY A 35 -7.65 -43.31 -12.47
C GLY A 35 -8.48 -43.94 -13.57
N THR A 36 -9.77 -44.03 -13.33
CA THR A 36 -10.74 -44.55 -14.31
C THR A 36 -11.55 -43.41 -14.91
N TYR A 37 -11.88 -43.53 -16.19
CA TYR A 37 -12.87 -42.68 -16.83
C TYR A 37 -14.09 -43.49 -17.26
N ALA A 38 -15.24 -42.83 -17.28
CA ALA A 38 -16.47 -43.33 -17.87
C ALA A 38 -17.10 -42.24 -18.74
N ILE A 39 -17.57 -42.60 -19.92
CA ILE A 39 -18.32 -41.72 -20.81
C ILE A 39 -19.77 -42.17 -20.83
N TYR A 40 -20.68 -41.24 -20.56
CA TYR A 40 -22.11 -41.46 -20.56
C TYR A 40 -22.75 -40.68 -21.70
N SER A 41 -23.67 -41.29 -22.44
CA SER A 41 -24.60 -40.55 -23.29
C SER A 41 -25.66 -39.87 -22.42
N LEU A 42 -26.10 -38.68 -22.82
CA LEU A 42 -27.08 -37.89 -22.07
C LEU A 42 -28.41 -37.77 -22.82
N HIS A 43 -29.50 -37.66 -22.07
CA HIS A 43 -30.80 -37.21 -22.56
C HIS A 43 -30.83 -35.68 -22.74
N GLU A 44 -31.90 -35.16 -23.36
CA GLU A 44 -32.09 -33.71 -23.57
C GLU A 44 -32.17 -32.90 -22.25
N ASN A 45 -32.56 -33.55 -21.14
CA ASN A 45 -32.65 -32.95 -19.81
C ASN A 45 -31.37 -33.14 -18.97
N ASP A 46 -30.26 -33.51 -19.60
CA ASP A 46 -28.94 -33.72 -18.99
C ASP A 46 -28.85 -34.88 -17.98
N SER A 47 -29.90 -35.71 -17.92
CA SER A 47 -29.83 -36.98 -17.20
C SER A 47 -29.01 -38.01 -17.99
N ILE A 48 -28.29 -38.85 -17.24
CA ILE A 48 -27.51 -39.95 -17.80
C ILE A 48 -28.47 -40.96 -18.46
N ASN A 49 -28.21 -41.28 -19.72
CA ASN A 49 -28.92 -42.31 -20.47
C ASN A 49 -28.21 -43.66 -20.30
N ASN A 50 -27.05 -43.83 -20.95
CA ASN A 50 -26.27 -45.07 -20.89
C ASN A 50 -24.78 -44.79 -20.80
N GLN A 51 -24.03 -45.67 -20.14
CA GLN A 51 -22.58 -45.68 -20.22
C GLN A 51 -22.14 -46.25 -21.57
N VAL A 52 -21.38 -45.48 -22.35
CA VAL A 52 -20.96 -45.83 -23.71
C VAL A 52 -19.49 -46.21 -23.82
N ALA A 53 -18.67 -45.81 -22.85
CA ALA A 53 -17.27 -46.21 -22.75
C ALA A 53 -16.77 -46.13 -21.32
N GLN A 54 -15.73 -46.90 -21.02
CA GLN A 54 -14.93 -46.77 -19.82
C GLN A 54 -13.50 -47.17 -20.12
N GLY A 55 -12.57 -46.74 -19.28
CA GLY A 55 -11.18 -47.14 -19.37
C GLY A 55 -10.37 -46.50 -18.25
N ASN A 56 -9.05 -46.59 -18.39
CA ASN A 56 -8.13 -45.95 -17.47
C ASN A 56 -7.54 -44.71 -18.12
N PHE A 57 -7.16 -43.73 -17.31
CA PHE A 57 -6.41 -42.58 -17.76
C PHE A 57 -5.16 -42.42 -16.90
N LYS A 58 -4.14 -41.79 -17.50
CA LYS A 58 -3.02 -41.17 -16.78
C LYS A 58 -2.95 -39.71 -17.21
N THR A 59 -2.73 -38.78 -16.29
CA THR A 59 -2.60 -37.33 -16.58
C THR A 59 -1.67 -37.05 -17.76
N GLY A 60 -2.03 -36.09 -18.60
CA GLY A 60 -1.39 -35.77 -19.87
C GLY A 60 -2.36 -35.81 -21.05
N ASN A 61 -1.83 -35.94 -22.26
CA ASN A 61 -2.64 -36.08 -23.48
C ASN A 61 -3.34 -37.44 -23.52
N GLN A 62 -4.63 -37.45 -23.83
CA GLN A 62 -5.50 -38.63 -23.82
C GLN A 62 -5.82 -39.12 -25.23
N ASP A 63 -4.84 -39.73 -25.90
CA ASP A 63 -5.03 -40.25 -27.26
C ASP A 63 -6.03 -41.41 -27.32
N GLU A 64 -6.18 -42.19 -26.24
CA GLU A 64 -7.17 -43.26 -26.14
C GLU A 64 -8.59 -42.71 -26.00
N ILE A 65 -8.82 -41.78 -25.06
CA ILE A 65 -10.11 -41.12 -24.90
C ILE A 65 -10.50 -40.40 -26.19
N LYS A 66 -9.55 -39.72 -26.86
CA LYS A 66 -9.78 -39.12 -28.18
C LYS A 66 -10.24 -40.16 -29.20
N ARG A 67 -9.55 -41.30 -29.32
CA ARG A 67 -9.95 -42.39 -30.24
C ARG A 67 -11.33 -42.99 -29.93
N VAL A 68 -11.74 -43.00 -28.67
CA VAL A 68 -13.08 -43.43 -28.26
C VAL A 68 -14.12 -42.38 -28.66
N VAL A 69 -13.89 -41.11 -28.29
CA VAL A 69 -14.79 -39.99 -28.57
C VAL A 69 -15.05 -39.82 -30.06
N THR A 70 -14.04 -39.95 -30.92
CA THR A 70 -14.20 -39.80 -32.39
C THR A 70 -15.04 -40.90 -33.02
N LYS A 71 -15.21 -42.05 -32.36
CA LYS A 71 -16.06 -43.16 -32.81
C LYS A 71 -17.50 -43.08 -32.29
N LEU A 72 -17.77 -42.21 -31.31
CA LEU A 72 -19.12 -42.05 -30.77
C LEU A 72 -20.07 -41.51 -31.85
N GLU A 73 -21.34 -41.87 -31.74
CA GLU A 73 -22.38 -41.24 -32.54
C GLU A 73 -22.49 -39.75 -32.19
N SER A 74 -22.90 -38.92 -33.15
CA SER A 74 -23.03 -37.49 -32.89
C SER A 74 -24.17 -37.26 -31.88
N GLY A 75 -23.90 -36.56 -30.78
CA GLY A 75 -24.80 -36.51 -29.62
C GLY A 75 -24.16 -35.85 -28.41
N LYS A 76 -24.93 -35.79 -27.30
CA LYS A 76 -24.48 -35.20 -26.03
C LYS A 76 -23.94 -36.27 -25.09
N TYR A 77 -22.80 -35.98 -24.46
CA TYR A 77 -22.08 -36.92 -23.59
C TYR A 77 -21.52 -36.22 -22.33
N ARG A 78 -21.26 -37.02 -21.29
CA ARG A 78 -20.54 -36.63 -20.07
C ARG A 78 -19.33 -37.53 -19.88
N LEU A 79 -18.14 -36.95 -19.77
CA LEU A 79 -16.93 -37.63 -19.32
C LEU A 79 -16.84 -37.47 -17.80
N LYS A 80 -16.84 -38.58 -17.07
CA LYS A 80 -16.59 -38.62 -15.63
C LYS A 80 -15.22 -39.26 -15.39
N LEU A 81 -14.39 -38.59 -14.60
CA LEU A 81 -13.10 -39.07 -14.12
C LEU A 81 -13.19 -39.39 -12.64
N THR A 82 -12.53 -40.46 -12.24
CA THR A 82 -12.43 -40.90 -10.85
C THR A 82 -10.98 -41.32 -10.57
N SER A 83 -10.39 -40.80 -9.51
CA SER A 83 -9.03 -41.15 -9.02
C SER A 83 -9.01 -41.12 -7.50
N GLU A 84 -7.96 -41.67 -6.91
CA GLU A 84 -7.67 -41.52 -5.48
C GLU A 84 -6.52 -40.51 -5.29
N ASP A 85 -6.54 -39.77 -4.18
CA ASP A 85 -5.39 -38.98 -3.75
C ASP A 85 -4.36 -39.83 -2.99
N ASP A 86 -3.25 -39.21 -2.58
CA ASP A 86 -2.16 -39.82 -1.82
C ASP A 86 -2.57 -40.34 -0.43
N ARG A 87 -3.78 -40.00 0.02
CA ARG A 87 -4.38 -40.44 1.29
C ARG A 87 -5.54 -41.42 1.08
N GLY A 88 -5.81 -41.85 -0.15
CA GLY A 88 -6.89 -42.77 -0.50
C GLY A 88 -8.28 -42.13 -0.54
N ASN A 89 -8.39 -40.80 -0.55
CA ASN A 89 -9.68 -40.12 -0.73
C ASN A 89 -10.09 -40.16 -2.21
N LEU A 90 -11.37 -40.41 -2.46
CA LEU A 90 -11.94 -40.41 -3.81
C LEU A 90 -12.07 -38.98 -4.36
N ILE A 91 -11.48 -38.74 -5.52
CA ILE A 91 -11.54 -37.47 -6.26
C ILE A 91 -12.29 -37.70 -7.58
N GLU A 92 -13.30 -36.88 -7.85
CA GLU A 92 -14.11 -36.94 -9.07
C GLU A 92 -14.07 -35.63 -9.86
N ALA A 93 -14.08 -35.73 -11.18
CA ALA A 93 -14.27 -34.60 -12.08
C ALA A 93 -15.24 -34.98 -13.21
N GLN A 94 -16.02 -34.02 -13.72
CA GLN A 94 -16.94 -34.26 -14.82
C GLN A 94 -16.91 -33.13 -15.85
N ASN A 95 -17.09 -33.48 -17.13
CA ASN A 95 -17.19 -32.52 -18.22
C ASN A 95 -18.22 -32.95 -19.27
N ASP A 96 -19.12 -32.05 -19.66
CA ASP A 96 -20.15 -32.28 -20.68
C ASP A 96 -19.71 -31.76 -22.03
N PHE A 97 -19.95 -32.55 -23.07
CA PHE A 97 -19.58 -32.19 -24.44
C PHE A 97 -20.55 -32.76 -25.47
N ILE A 98 -20.58 -32.16 -26.65
CA ILE A 98 -21.33 -32.63 -27.81
C ILE A 98 -20.34 -33.12 -28.85
N VAL A 99 -20.45 -34.39 -29.24
CA VAL A 99 -19.71 -34.95 -30.38
C VAL A 99 -20.49 -34.65 -31.65
N PHE A 100 -19.81 -34.17 -32.68
CA PHE A 100 -20.43 -33.91 -33.98
C PHE A 100 -19.43 -34.11 -35.12
N SER A 101 -19.94 -34.19 -36.35
CA SER A 101 -19.14 -34.12 -37.57
C SER A 101 -19.64 -32.98 -38.45
N TYR A 102 -18.73 -32.33 -39.18
CA TYR A 102 -19.12 -31.39 -40.23
C TYR A 102 -19.99 -32.04 -41.33
N ALA A 103 -19.98 -33.37 -41.45
CA ALA A 103 -20.80 -34.13 -42.39
C ALA A 103 -22.20 -34.48 -41.85
N ASP A 104 -22.51 -34.18 -40.58
CA ASP A 104 -23.80 -34.49 -39.99
C ASP A 104 -24.92 -33.73 -40.73
N LYS A 105 -25.90 -34.48 -41.23
CA LYS A 105 -27.03 -33.91 -41.99
C LYS A 105 -28.05 -33.20 -41.11
N ARG A 106 -28.00 -33.39 -39.79
CA ARG A 106 -28.94 -32.83 -38.79
C ARG A 106 -28.17 -32.40 -37.54
N PRO A 107 -28.70 -31.46 -36.75
CA PRO A 107 -28.09 -31.12 -35.47
C PRO A 107 -27.90 -32.38 -34.59
N PRO A 108 -26.74 -32.54 -33.91
CA PRO A 108 -26.46 -33.69 -33.05
C PRO A 108 -27.32 -33.73 -31.79
N ILE A 109 -27.97 -32.62 -31.45
CA ILE A 109 -28.93 -32.48 -30.35
C ILE A 109 -30.15 -31.73 -30.85
N LYS A 110 -31.29 -31.86 -30.17
CA LYS A 110 -32.48 -31.07 -30.50
C LYS A 110 -32.24 -29.59 -30.17
N THR A 111 -32.03 -28.78 -31.20
CA THR A 111 -31.79 -27.35 -31.05
C THR A 111 -32.10 -26.60 -32.34
N ASN A 112 -32.61 -25.37 -32.18
CA ASN A 112 -32.73 -24.41 -33.27
C ASN A 112 -31.56 -23.40 -33.26
N LYS A 113 -30.46 -23.68 -32.55
CA LYS A 113 -29.30 -22.79 -32.38
C LYS A 113 -27.98 -23.46 -32.78
N TRP A 114 -28.00 -24.49 -33.63
CA TRP A 114 -26.77 -25.19 -34.02
C TRP A 114 -25.96 -24.33 -35.00
N PHE A 115 -24.97 -23.59 -34.51
CA PHE A 115 -24.17 -22.67 -35.33
C PHE A 115 -22.68 -22.93 -35.16
N ILE A 116 -22.01 -23.30 -36.24
CA ILE A 116 -20.60 -23.70 -36.24
C ILE A 116 -19.85 -22.92 -37.32
N VAL A 117 -18.79 -22.21 -36.95
CA VAL A 117 -17.86 -21.59 -37.91
C VAL A 117 -16.72 -22.56 -38.16
N LYS A 118 -16.80 -23.33 -39.25
CA LYS A 118 -15.79 -24.33 -39.63
C LYS A 118 -14.48 -23.68 -40.07
N SER A 119 -14.57 -22.57 -40.82
CA SER A 119 -13.43 -21.72 -41.14
C SER A 119 -13.90 -20.28 -41.34
N ASN A 120 -13.29 -19.34 -40.62
CA ASN A 120 -13.60 -17.91 -40.73
C ASN A 120 -12.66 -17.16 -41.70
N SER A 121 -11.75 -17.87 -42.38
CA SER A 121 -10.80 -17.28 -43.31
C SER A 121 -10.95 -17.85 -44.72
N TYR A 122 -10.85 -17.01 -45.74
CA TYR A 122 -10.79 -17.42 -47.14
C TYR A 122 -9.47 -16.98 -47.81
N SER A 123 -9.07 -17.72 -48.83
CA SER A 123 -7.92 -17.44 -49.70
C SER A 123 -8.26 -17.93 -51.11
N LYS A 124 -7.39 -17.72 -52.11
CA LYS A 124 -7.63 -18.21 -53.48
C LYS A 124 -7.91 -19.72 -53.53
N ASP A 125 -7.31 -20.48 -52.62
CA ASP A 125 -7.37 -21.95 -52.61
C ASP A 125 -8.24 -22.54 -51.50
N LYS A 126 -8.82 -21.71 -50.61
CA LYS A 126 -9.64 -22.16 -49.48
C LYS A 126 -10.84 -21.25 -49.24
N SER A 127 -12.03 -21.82 -49.13
CA SER A 127 -13.25 -21.11 -48.74
C SER A 127 -13.37 -20.95 -47.22
N ALA A 128 -14.04 -19.88 -46.81
CA ALA A 128 -14.59 -19.79 -45.47
C ALA A 128 -15.91 -20.58 -45.39
N GLU A 129 -16.19 -21.26 -44.30
CA GLU A 129 -17.28 -22.21 -44.17
C GLU A 129 -18.02 -22.07 -42.83
N VAL A 130 -19.35 -21.98 -42.89
CA VAL A 130 -20.24 -21.82 -41.73
C VAL A 130 -21.39 -22.80 -41.84
N ILE A 131 -21.78 -23.43 -40.74
CA ILE A 131 -22.91 -24.36 -40.67
C ILE A 131 -23.99 -23.76 -39.76
N LEU A 132 -25.23 -23.70 -40.25
CA LEU A 132 -26.41 -23.48 -39.43
C LEU A 132 -27.29 -24.73 -39.48
N GLY A 133 -27.68 -25.23 -38.32
CA GLY A 133 -28.62 -26.32 -38.17
C GLY A 133 -29.81 -25.95 -37.30
N ALA A 134 -30.97 -26.51 -37.65
CA ALA A 134 -32.19 -26.40 -36.87
C ALA A 134 -32.93 -27.72 -36.87
N SER A 135 -33.38 -28.17 -35.70
CA SER A 135 -34.15 -29.41 -35.54
C SER A 135 -35.61 -29.26 -35.98
N GLU A 136 -36.11 -28.04 -36.05
CA GLU A 136 -37.48 -27.72 -36.46
C GLU A 136 -37.50 -26.90 -37.74
N ARG A 137 -38.69 -26.75 -38.33
CA ARG A 137 -38.89 -25.89 -39.50
C ARG A 137 -38.76 -24.41 -39.14
N VAL A 138 -37.73 -23.76 -39.66
CA VAL A 138 -37.44 -22.32 -39.48
C VAL A 138 -37.18 -21.64 -40.82
N ASN A 139 -37.64 -20.40 -40.95
CA ASN A 139 -37.36 -19.54 -42.10
C ASN A 139 -36.27 -18.53 -41.74
N VAL A 140 -35.07 -18.76 -42.25
CA VAL A 140 -33.85 -17.98 -41.98
C VAL A 140 -33.71 -16.85 -42.99
N LEU A 141 -33.68 -15.61 -42.52
CA LEU A 141 -33.20 -14.47 -43.29
C LEU A 141 -31.68 -14.56 -43.37
N TYR A 142 -31.18 -14.85 -44.57
CA TYR A 142 -29.75 -14.83 -44.89
C TYR A 142 -29.38 -13.46 -45.42
N GLU A 143 -28.31 -12.88 -44.89
CA GLU A 143 -27.70 -11.65 -45.40
C GLU A 143 -26.18 -11.77 -45.41
N LEU A 144 -25.56 -11.37 -46.51
CA LEU A 144 -24.11 -11.29 -46.65
C LEU A 144 -23.71 -9.83 -46.87
N TRP A 145 -22.99 -9.27 -45.91
CA TRP A 145 -22.57 -7.88 -45.92
C TRP A 145 -21.07 -7.75 -46.17
N GLN A 146 -20.66 -6.78 -46.96
CA GLN A 146 -19.29 -6.29 -47.04
C GLN A 146 -19.29 -4.88 -46.48
N GLU A 147 -18.81 -4.70 -45.24
CA GLU A 147 -18.91 -3.40 -44.55
C GLU A 147 -20.37 -2.89 -44.57
N ASP A 148 -20.64 -1.73 -45.17
CA ASP A 148 -21.98 -1.15 -45.31
C ASP A 148 -22.74 -1.60 -46.58
N ASN A 149 -22.13 -2.47 -47.40
CA ASN A 149 -22.70 -2.93 -48.67
C ASN A 149 -23.35 -4.31 -48.54
N LEU A 150 -24.66 -4.41 -48.76
CA LEU A 150 -25.38 -5.68 -48.79
C LEU A 150 -25.13 -6.40 -50.12
N LEU A 151 -24.37 -7.50 -50.08
CA LEU A 151 -24.05 -8.28 -51.28
C LEU A 151 -25.17 -9.23 -51.68
N GLU A 152 -25.85 -9.83 -50.70
CA GLU A 152 -26.89 -10.84 -50.96
C GLU A 152 -27.88 -10.90 -49.78
N ARG A 153 -29.18 -10.97 -50.09
CA ARG A 153 -30.25 -11.22 -49.11
C ARG A 153 -31.27 -12.21 -49.68
N LYS A 154 -31.64 -13.23 -48.90
CA LYS A 154 -32.66 -14.23 -49.29
C LYS A 154 -33.25 -14.94 -48.08
N TRP A 155 -34.41 -15.57 -48.26
CA TRP A 155 -34.98 -16.49 -47.29
C TRP A 155 -34.52 -17.91 -47.55
N ILE A 156 -34.18 -18.63 -46.49
CA ILE A 156 -33.75 -20.03 -46.54
C ILE A 156 -34.58 -20.79 -45.52
N GLU A 157 -35.28 -21.83 -45.96
CA GLU A 157 -35.93 -22.75 -45.05
C GLU A 157 -34.90 -23.79 -44.57
N LEU A 158 -34.93 -24.10 -43.27
CA LEU A 158 -34.29 -25.26 -42.68
C LEU A 158 -35.37 -26.09 -41.99
N ASN A 159 -35.35 -27.41 -42.17
CA ASN A 159 -36.27 -28.31 -41.47
C ASN A 159 -35.57 -29.60 -41.07
N ASN A 160 -35.18 -29.68 -39.79
CA ASN A 160 -34.43 -30.80 -39.24
C ASN A 160 -33.21 -31.17 -40.09
N GLU A 161 -32.38 -30.16 -40.38
CA GLU A 161 -31.18 -30.28 -41.21
C GLU A 161 -30.06 -29.33 -40.76
N ASN A 162 -28.82 -29.69 -41.10
CA ASN A 162 -27.65 -28.82 -41.07
C ASN A 162 -27.34 -28.33 -42.48
N LYS A 163 -27.16 -27.02 -42.65
CA LYS A 163 -26.81 -26.39 -43.91
C LYS A 163 -25.45 -25.73 -43.86
N LEU A 164 -24.57 -26.15 -44.77
CA LEU A 164 -23.25 -25.57 -44.98
C LEU A 164 -23.33 -24.37 -45.94
N PHE A 165 -22.79 -23.24 -45.51
CA PHE A 165 -22.54 -22.05 -46.30
C PHE A 165 -21.05 -21.95 -46.60
N SER A 166 -20.68 -21.96 -47.89
CA SER A 166 -19.29 -21.88 -48.34
C SER A 166 -19.04 -20.58 -49.10
N PHE A 167 -18.00 -19.87 -48.71
CA PHE A 167 -17.64 -18.54 -49.20
C PHE A 167 -16.23 -18.59 -49.79
N PRO A 168 -16.09 -18.90 -51.09
CA PRO A 168 -14.81 -18.84 -51.78
C PRO A 168 -14.33 -17.39 -51.89
N TYR A 169 -13.03 -17.20 -52.14
CA TYR A 169 -12.50 -15.86 -52.42
C TYR A 169 -13.23 -15.23 -53.62
N LYS A 170 -13.72 -14.01 -53.41
CA LYS A 170 -14.26 -13.13 -54.46
C LYS A 170 -13.65 -11.75 -54.29
N GLU A 171 -13.30 -11.08 -55.39
CA GLU A 171 -12.71 -9.73 -55.34
C GLU A 171 -13.63 -8.73 -54.61
N VAL A 172 -14.95 -8.90 -54.73
CA VAL A 172 -15.95 -8.06 -54.05
C VAL A 172 -15.88 -8.13 -52.52
N TYR A 173 -15.25 -9.15 -51.94
CA TYR A 173 -15.15 -9.32 -50.48
C TYR A 173 -14.09 -8.41 -49.83
N LYS A 174 -13.14 -7.85 -50.59
CA LYS A 174 -12.11 -6.92 -50.10
C LYS A 174 -11.45 -7.38 -48.78
N ASN A 175 -11.71 -6.65 -47.69
CA ASN A 175 -11.14 -6.85 -46.35
C ASN A 175 -11.94 -7.82 -45.46
N GLY A 176 -13.10 -8.31 -45.93
CA GLY A 176 -13.98 -9.18 -45.17
C GLY A 176 -15.43 -9.18 -45.67
N VAL A 177 -16.16 -10.25 -45.35
CA VAL A 177 -17.63 -10.29 -45.42
C VAL A 177 -18.20 -10.77 -44.10
N THR A 178 -19.41 -10.34 -43.76
CA THR A 178 -20.15 -10.77 -42.58
C THR A 178 -21.40 -11.51 -43.01
N LEU A 179 -21.50 -12.77 -42.62
CA LEU A 179 -22.73 -13.54 -42.73
C LEU A 179 -23.61 -13.25 -41.52
N MET A 180 -24.86 -12.86 -41.77
CA MET A 180 -25.91 -12.68 -40.77
C MET A 180 -27.07 -13.61 -41.07
N LEU A 181 -27.49 -14.39 -40.07
CA LEU A 181 -28.59 -15.33 -40.15
C LEU A 181 -29.59 -15.03 -39.04
N THR A 182 -30.81 -14.63 -39.41
CA THR A 182 -31.84 -14.17 -38.45
C THR A 182 -33.17 -14.89 -38.64
N TYR A 183 -33.82 -15.34 -37.57
CA TYR A 183 -35.15 -15.97 -37.61
C TYR A 183 -35.84 -15.94 -36.25
N ILE A 184 -37.15 -16.16 -36.25
CA ILE A 184 -37.98 -16.28 -35.04
C ILE A 184 -38.68 -17.63 -35.08
N LYS A 185 -38.66 -18.34 -33.94
CA LYS A 185 -39.36 -19.60 -33.75
C LYS A 185 -39.86 -19.70 -32.31
N ASP A 186 -41.16 -19.95 -32.15
CA ASP A 186 -41.85 -20.09 -30.85
C ASP A 186 -41.49 -18.94 -29.88
N GLU A 187 -41.70 -17.70 -30.34
CA GLU A 187 -41.43 -16.44 -29.63
C GLU A 187 -39.94 -16.20 -29.27
N LYS A 188 -39.03 -17.07 -29.72
CA LYS A 188 -37.59 -16.91 -29.53
C LYS A 188 -36.94 -16.34 -30.78
N PHE A 189 -36.20 -15.25 -30.60
CA PHE A 189 -35.38 -14.62 -31.63
C PHE A 189 -34.00 -15.27 -31.69
N TYR A 190 -33.58 -15.67 -32.89
CA TYR A 190 -32.27 -16.26 -33.16
C TYR A 190 -31.51 -15.37 -34.12
N SER A 191 -30.25 -15.10 -33.78
CA SER A 191 -29.38 -14.21 -34.52
C SER A 191 -27.96 -14.74 -34.41
N HIS A 192 -27.39 -15.12 -35.55
CA HIS A 192 -26.02 -15.61 -35.69
C HIS A 192 -25.21 -14.75 -36.65
N LYS A 193 -23.97 -14.44 -36.25
CA LYS A 193 -23.02 -13.63 -37.01
C LYS A 193 -21.74 -14.42 -37.21
N ALA A 194 -21.22 -14.47 -38.44
CA ALA A 194 -19.86 -14.91 -38.72
C ALA A 194 -19.13 -13.86 -39.55
N GLU A 195 -18.00 -13.36 -39.04
CA GLU A 195 -17.09 -12.52 -39.80
C GLU A 195 -16.07 -13.38 -40.53
N LEU A 196 -16.01 -13.24 -41.85
CA LEU A 196 -15.18 -14.03 -42.73
C LEU A 196 -14.13 -13.13 -43.36
N ARG A 197 -12.86 -13.44 -43.17
CA ARG A 197 -11.73 -12.56 -43.51
C ARG A 197 -10.78 -13.16 -44.53
N PRO A 198 -10.07 -12.35 -45.33
CA PRO A 198 -8.94 -12.88 -46.07
C PRO A 198 -7.90 -13.41 -45.08
N LYS A 199 -7.29 -14.56 -45.38
CA LYS A 199 -6.22 -15.10 -44.55
C LYS A 199 -5.02 -14.15 -44.58
N LYS A 200 -4.77 -13.43 -43.48
CA LYS A 200 -3.55 -12.61 -43.30
C LYS A 200 -2.38 -13.51 -42.88
N THR A 201 -1.22 -13.33 -43.48
CA THR A 201 0.05 -13.85 -42.94
C THR A 201 0.42 -13.01 -41.73
N GLN A 202 0.27 -13.54 -40.52
CA GLN A 202 0.84 -12.92 -39.32
C GLN A 202 2.36 -13.20 -39.30
N ASP A 203 3.17 -12.14 -39.28
CA ASP A 203 4.63 -12.18 -39.07
C ASP A 203 4.88 -12.34 -37.56
N GLU A 204 4.54 -13.51 -37.02
CA GLU A 204 4.69 -13.78 -35.58
C GLU A 204 6.15 -13.96 -35.20
N ILE A 205 6.53 -13.36 -34.07
CA ILE A 205 7.79 -13.66 -33.38
C ILE A 205 7.54 -14.70 -32.29
N LYS A 206 8.59 -15.42 -31.91
CA LYS A 206 8.57 -16.45 -30.85
C LYS A 206 9.72 -16.18 -29.89
N VAL A 207 9.44 -16.36 -28.60
CA VAL A 207 10.47 -16.39 -27.56
C VAL A 207 10.87 -17.84 -27.33
N LYS A 208 12.16 -18.14 -27.42
CA LYS A 208 12.72 -19.45 -27.10
C LYS A 208 13.73 -19.29 -25.97
N LEU A 209 13.63 -20.17 -24.97
CA LEU A 209 14.61 -20.27 -23.90
C LEU A 209 15.70 -21.26 -24.35
N ASP A 210 16.85 -20.77 -24.80
CA ASP A 210 17.93 -21.62 -25.32
C ASP A 210 18.74 -22.27 -24.21
N VAL A 211 19.00 -21.52 -23.14
CA VAL A 211 19.64 -21.99 -21.93
C VAL A 211 18.74 -21.61 -20.77
N PHE A 212 18.07 -22.61 -20.21
CA PHE A 212 17.18 -22.49 -19.07
C PHE A 212 17.28 -23.77 -18.24
N ARG A 213 17.31 -23.60 -16.92
CA ARG A 213 17.32 -24.71 -15.97
C ARG A 213 16.05 -24.63 -15.13
N ASP A 214 15.28 -25.71 -15.13
CA ASP A 214 14.09 -25.86 -14.29
C ASP A 214 14.44 -26.20 -12.83
N LYS A 215 15.70 -26.55 -12.55
CA LYS A 215 16.28 -26.71 -11.22
C LYS A 215 17.59 -25.95 -11.11
N ILE A 216 17.71 -25.12 -10.09
CA ILE A 216 18.86 -24.28 -9.80
C ILE A 216 19.29 -24.43 -8.34
N ARG A 217 20.52 -24.03 -8.02
CA ARG A 217 21.04 -24.10 -6.65
C ARG A 217 20.89 -22.73 -5.97
N PRO A 218 20.38 -22.66 -4.73
CA PRO A 218 20.32 -21.40 -4.00
C PRO A 218 21.71 -20.80 -3.83
N GLY A 219 21.86 -19.50 -4.09
CA GLY A 219 23.13 -18.77 -3.97
C GLY A 219 24.15 -19.01 -5.09
N SER A 220 23.82 -19.80 -6.13
CA SER A 220 24.69 -19.93 -7.29
C SER A 220 24.48 -18.79 -8.28
N GLN A 221 25.51 -18.50 -9.08
CA GLN A 221 25.38 -17.64 -10.26
C GLN A 221 24.76 -18.44 -11.42
N GLU A 222 23.73 -17.89 -12.05
CA GLU A 222 23.06 -18.48 -13.20
C GLU A 222 23.24 -17.62 -14.45
N GLU A 223 23.35 -18.30 -15.59
CA GLU A 223 23.38 -17.68 -16.92
C GLU A 223 22.33 -18.35 -17.81
N TRP A 224 21.35 -17.56 -18.24
CA TRP A 224 20.28 -17.98 -19.15
C TRP A 224 20.33 -17.21 -20.46
N ARG A 225 19.98 -17.89 -21.55
CA ARG A 225 19.98 -17.33 -22.91
C ARG A 225 18.60 -17.48 -23.54
N ILE A 226 18.15 -16.41 -24.18
CA ILE A 226 16.85 -16.31 -24.83
C ILE A 226 17.09 -15.91 -26.29
N SER A 227 16.39 -16.56 -27.23
CA SER A 227 16.34 -16.14 -28.63
C SER A 227 14.94 -15.71 -29.04
N ILE A 228 14.90 -14.66 -29.86
CA ILE A 228 13.69 -14.17 -30.51
C ILE A 228 13.80 -14.49 -32.00
N THR A 229 12.88 -15.32 -32.50
CA THR A 229 12.85 -15.74 -33.91
C THR A 229 11.52 -15.45 -34.56
N ASP A 230 11.46 -15.37 -35.88
CA ASP A 230 10.19 -15.42 -36.60
C ASP A 230 9.62 -16.86 -36.66
N SER A 231 8.45 -17.01 -37.28
CA SER A 231 7.80 -18.31 -37.50
C SER A 231 8.62 -19.32 -38.34
N LEU A 232 9.60 -18.84 -39.13
CA LEU A 232 10.51 -19.65 -39.94
C LEU A 232 11.83 -19.98 -39.22
N GLY A 233 12.04 -19.42 -38.03
CA GLY A 233 13.25 -19.61 -37.22
C GLY A 233 14.38 -18.62 -37.50
N ASN A 234 14.14 -17.56 -38.28
CA ASN A 234 15.16 -16.52 -38.50
C ASN A 234 15.25 -15.58 -37.29
N PRO A 235 16.46 -15.10 -36.95
CA PRO A 235 16.66 -14.20 -35.82
C PRO A 235 15.95 -12.86 -36.00
N ARG A 236 15.44 -12.28 -34.91
CA ARG A 236 14.74 -10.99 -34.92
C ARG A 236 15.37 -10.04 -33.91
N ALA A 237 15.61 -8.81 -34.38
CA ALA A 237 15.96 -7.69 -33.51
C ALA A 237 14.74 -7.27 -32.68
N ALA A 238 14.80 -7.44 -31.37
CA ALA A 238 13.71 -7.18 -30.44
C ALA A 238 14.20 -6.54 -29.13
N GLU A 239 13.29 -5.80 -28.50
CA GLU A 239 13.41 -5.40 -27.09
C GLU A 239 12.72 -6.46 -26.22
N VAL A 240 13.34 -6.79 -25.09
CA VAL A 240 12.96 -7.90 -24.21
C VAL A 240 12.86 -7.39 -22.77
N LEU A 241 11.68 -7.57 -22.16
CA LEU A 241 11.41 -7.39 -20.74
C LEU A 241 11.49 -8.77 -20.07
N ALA A 242 12.25 -8.90 -18.98
CA ALA A 242 12.41 -10.15 -18.25
C ALA A 242 12.29 -9.94 -16.74
N SER A 243 11.58 -10.83 -16.03
CA SER A 243 11.46 -10.78 -14.57
C SER A 243 11.43 -12.18 -13.97
N MET A 244 12.04 -12.34 -12.79
CA MET A 244 11.91 -13.55 -11.99
C MET A 244 11.65 -13.20 -10.52
N TYR A 245 10.58 -13.75 -9.95
CA TYR A 245 10.16 -13.53 -8.57
C TYR A 245 9.59 -14.81 -7.95
N ASP A 246 9.51 -14.85 -6.63
CA ASP A 246 9.03 -15.98 -5.85
C ASP A 246 7.53 -16.22 -6.11
N PHE A 247 7.19 -17.44 -6.53
CA PHE A 247 5.83 -17.82 -6.88
C PHE A 247 4.86 -17.77 -5.69
N SER A 248 5.35 -17.82 -4.45
CA SER A 248 4.53 -17.67 -3.25
C SER A 248 3.80 -16.32 -3.18
N LEU A 249 4.33 -15.27 -3.83
CA LEU A 249 3.67 -13.95 -3.90
C LEU A 249 2.32 -14.01 -4.64
N ASP A 250 2.14 -14.95 -5.58
CA ASP A 250 0.87 -15.11 -6.30
C ASP A 250 -0.26 -15.63 -5.38
N ASN A 251 0.06 -16.25 -4.23
CA ASN A 251 -0.94 -16.61 -3.22
C ASN A 251 -1.48 -15.38 -2.46
N ILE A 252 -0.71 -14.29 -2.42
CA ILE A 252 -1.13 -13.02 -1.83
C ILE A 252 -1.90 -12.20 -2.88
N TYR A 253 -1.33 -12.07 -4.08
CA TYR A 253 -1.95 -11.35 -5.18
C TYR A 253 -1.55 -11.96 -6.53
N PRO A 254 -2.48 -12.67 -7.22
CA PRO A 254 -2.16 -13.36 -8.47
C PRO A 254 -1.71 -12.39 -9.56
N SER A 255 -0.50 -12.59 -10.08
CA SER A 255 -0.03 -11.79 -11.20
C SER A 255 -0.71 -12.19 -12.51
N HIS A 256 -1.09 -11.17 -13.29
CA HIS A 256 -1.72 -11.36 -14.59
C HIS A 256 -0.64 -11.68 -15.65
N PRO A 257 -0.94 -12.54 -16.65
CA PRO A 257 -0.04 -12.76 -17.77
C PRO A 257 0.30 -11.44 -18.46
N TRP A 258 1.58 -11.28 -18.84
CA TRP A 258 1.97 -10.12 -19.64
C TRP A 258 1.27 -10.16 -21.00
N ASN A 259 0.56 -9.09 -21.34
CA ASN A 259 -0.12 -8.95 -22.63
C ASN A 259 0.07 -7.53 -23.16
N LEU A 260 0.94 -7.39 -24.15
CA LEU A 260 1.07 -6.14 -24.90
C LEU A 260 0.05 -6.13 -26.04
N SER A 261 -1.19 -5.77 -25.72
CA SER A 261 -2.25 -5.59 -26.70
C SER A 261 -2.08 -4.27 -27.42
N LEU A 262 -1.51 -4.32 -28.62
CA LEU A 262 -1.42 -3.16 -29.49
C LEU A 262 -2.77 -2.93 -30.14
N TYR A 263 -3.23 -1.68 -30.14
CA TYR A 263 -4.49 -1.31 -30.78
C TYR A 263 -4.39 -1.58 -32.29
N ASN A 264 -4.90 -2.73 -32.73
CA ASN A 264 -4.94 -3.07 -34.15
C ASN A 264 -6.09 -2.29 -34.79
N PHE A 265 -5.77 -1.32 -35.64
CA PHE A 265 -6.73 -0.56 -36.44
C PHE A 265 -7.36 -1.39 -37.58
N ASP A 266 -7.60 -2.68 -37.37
CA ASP A 266 -8.30 -3.54 -38.34
C ASP A 266 -9.83 -3.32 -38.21
N ARG A 267 -10.26 -2.07 -38.41
CA ARG A 267 -11.65 -1.62 -38.27
C ARG A 267 -12.50 -2.00 -39.47
N TYR A 268 -12.58 -3.27 -39.80
CA TYR A 268 -13.69 -3.71 -40.61
C TYR A 268 -14.93 -3.73 -39.73
N ASN A 269 -15.86 -2.84 -40.05
CA ASN A 269 -17.17 -2.78 -39.44
C ASN A 269 -18.18 -3.10 -40.52
N SER A 270 -18.91 -4.20 -40.34
CA SER A 270 -20.10 -4.48 -41.11
C SER A 270 -21.28 -3.69 -40.57
N MET A 271 -22.31 -3.50 -41.41
CA MET A 271 -23.63 -3.06 -40.97
C MET A 271 -24.05 -3.81 -39.69
N ARG A 272 -24.75 -3.14 -38.78
CA ARG A 272 -25.16 -3.78 -37.52
C ARG A 272 -26.16 -4.90 -37.79
N MET A 273 -25.92 -6.05 -37.17
CA MET A 273 -26.86 -7.16 -37.23
C MET A 273 -28.15 -6.82 -36.50
N LEU A 274 -29.28 -7.36 -36.99
CA LEU A 274 -30.52 -7.44 -36.22
C LEU A 274 -30.24 -8.20 -34.92
N THR A 275 -30.26 -7.46 -33.83
CA THR A 275 -30.10 -7.99 -32.47
C THR A 275 -31.44 -7.84 -31.77
N ILE A 276 -31.69 -8.69 -30.78
CA ILE A 276 -32.78 -8.43 -29.86
C ILE A 276 -32.41 -7.13 -29.13
N ASP A 277 -33.23 -6.09 -29.26
CA ASP A 277 -33.10 -4.96 -28.36
C ASP A 277 -33.65 -5.36 -26.98
N GLN A 278 -33.49 -4.49 -25.99
CA GLN A 278 -34.13 -4.72 -24.70
C GLN A 278 -35.67 -4.63 -24.77
N SER A 279 -36.32 -4.43 -25.92
CA SER A 279 -37.76 -4.20 -26.03
C SER A 279 -38.63 -5.42 -25.77
N PHE A 280 -38.05 -6.63 -25.66
CA PHE A 280 -38.76 -7.79 -25.09
C PHE A 280 -38.71 -7.85 -23.55
N ASN A 281 -37.89 -7.00 -22.91
CA ASN A 281 -38.11 -6.56 -21.54
C ASN A 281 -38.94 -5.27 -21.60
N LYS A 282 -40.05 -5.23 -20.85
CA LYS A 282 -40.85 -4.01 -20.70
C LYS A 282 -39.91 -2.87 -20.22
N GLU A 283 -39.63 -1.88 -21.07
CA GLU A 283 -39.77 -0.44 -20.74
C GLU A 283 -39.16 0.59 -21.71
N ASN A 284 -38.41 0.26 -22.78
CA ASN A 284 -38.03 1.28 -23.78
C ASN A 284 -37.61 0.70 -25.14
N ALA A 285 -37.99 1.39 -26.23
CA ALA A 285 -37.60 1.06 -27.61
C ALA A 285 -36.80 2.21 -28.25
N ASN A 286 -35.63 1.90 -28.83
CA ASN A 286 -34.82 2.85 -29.61
C ASN A 286 -34.62 2.32 -31.03
N ALA A 287 -35.01 3.09 -32.04
CA ALA A 287 -34.82 2.75 -33.46
C ALA A 287 -33.94 3.79 -34.16
N TYR A 288 -32.96 3.33 -34.94
CA TYR A 288 -32.15 4.18 -35.81
C TYR A 288 -32.66 4.08 -37.25
N TYR A 289 -33.17 5.17 -37.79
CA TYR A 289 -33.58 5.28 -39.19
C TYR A 289 -32.51 6.08 -39.96
N PRO A 290 -32.02 5.58 -41.11
CA PRO A 290 -31.18 6.39 -41.98
C PRO A 290 -32.04 7.51 -42.59
N ILE A 291 -31.80 8.75 -42.17
CA ILE A 291 -32.39 9.94 -42.79
C ILE A 291 -31.43 10.37 -43.90
N SER A 292 -31.90 10.44 -45.15
CA SER A 292 -31.10 10.96 -46.26
C SER A 292 -30.87 12.45 -46.07
N PHE A 293 -29.65 12.84 -45.68
CA PHE A 293 -29.20 14.22 -45.68
C PHE A 293 -28.62 14.59 -47.06
N LYS A 294 -28.78 15.84 -47.47
CA LYS A 294 -28.08 16.37 -48.64
C LYS A 294 -26.60 16.44 -48.26
N GLU A 295 -25.72 15.84 -49.06
CA GLU A 295 -24.26 15.93 -48.87
C GLU A 295 -23.85 17.40 -49.03
N VAL A 296 -23.71 18.10 -47.91
CA VAL A 296 -23.10 19.42 -47.84
C VAL A 296 -21.74 19.21 -47.23
N THR A 297 -20.69 19.60 -47.95
CA THR A 297 -19.31 19.56 -47.44
C THR A 297 -19.28 20.32 -46.13
N SER A 298 -18.92 19.64 -45.04
CA SER A 298 -18.91 20.26 -43.72
C SER A 298 -17.86 21.38 -43.71
N PHE A 299 -18.19 22.52 -43.12
CA PHE A 299 -17.19 23.58 -42.91
C PHE A 299 -16.22 23.10 -41.84
N GLU A 300 -15.01 22.74 -42.26
CA GLU A 300 -13.97 22.25 -41.35
C GLU A 300 -12.84 23.26 -41.24
N TYR A 301 -12.45 23.56 -40.00
CA TYR A 301 -11.21 24.28 -39.73
C TYR A 301 -10.00 23.41 -40.11
N ASP A 302 -8.89 24.07 -40.46
CA ASP A 302 -7.60 23.40 -40.62
C ASP A 302 -7.28 22.57 -39.36
N ARG A 303 -6.87 21.32 -39.56
CA ARG A 303 -6.54 20.40 -38.46
C ARG A 303 -5.12 19.88 -38.63
N PHE A 304 -4.44 19.64 -37.52
CA PHE A 304 -3.16 18.92 -37.54
C PHE A 304 -3.36 17.51 -38.12
N ASN A 305 -2.47 17.12 -39.03
CA ASN A 305 -2.44 15.77 -39.58
C ASN A 305 -1.79 14.81 -38.58
N TRP A 306 -2.61 14.04 -37.87
CA TRP A 306 -2.18 13.14 -36.80
C TRP A 306 -1.75 11.74 -37.29
N PHE A 307 -1.46 11.56 -38.58
CA PHE A 307 -0.97 10.29 -39.16
C PHE A 307 -1.82 9.04 -38.77
N GLY A 308 -3.13 9.22 -38.59
CA GLY A 308 -4.06 8.14 -38.25
C GLY A 308 -4.48 8.07 -36.78
N PHE A 309 -3.93 8.89 -35.88
CA PHE A 309 -4.47 9.06 -34.54
C PHE A 309 -5.78 9.87 -34.59
N SER A 310 -6.86 9.30 -34.08
CA SER A 310 -8.19 9.94 -34.02
C SER A 310 -8.65 10.01 -32.58
N PHE A 311 -8.71 11.23 -32.03
CA PHE A 311 -9.15 11.51 -30.67
C PHE A 311 -10.69 11.53 -30.49
N TYR A 312 -11.44 11.10 -31.50
CA TYR A 312 -12.87 11.43 -31.65
C TYR A 312 -13.85 10.24 -31.63
N ARG A 313 -13.43 9.01 -31.36
CA ARG A 313 -14.37 7.87 -31.26
C ARG A 313 -14.55 7.38 -29.82
N GLY A 314 -15.57 7.94 -29.16
CA GLY A 314 -16.47 7.30 -28.20
C GLY A 314 -15.83 6.46 -27.10
N GLN A 315 -15.89 6.99 -25.87
CA GLN A 315 -15.29 6.53 -24.61
C GLN A 315 -13.92 7.17 -24.36
N GLY A 316 -13.86 7.95 -23.29
CA GLY A 316 -12.79 8.91 -23.00
C GLY A 316 -11.42 8.28 -22.96
N ILE A 317 -10.47 8.93 -23.64
CA ILE A 317 -9.04 8.69 -23.43
C ILE A 317 -8.54 9.77 -22.48
N MET A 318 -7.98 9.31 -21.37
CA MET A 318 -7.13 10.10 -20.49
C MET A 318 -5.79 10.28 -21.20
N ILE A 319 -5.48 11.50 -21.63
CA ILE A 319 -4.14 11.88 -22.05
C ILE A 319 -3.32 12.01 -20.76
N ARG A 320 -2.20 11.28 -20.66
CA ARG A 320 -1.25 11.47 -19.56
C ARG A 320 -0.76 12.93 -19.63
N ASP A 321 -1.00 13.70 -18.56
CA ASP A 321 -0.80 15.15 -18.40
C ASP A 321 -1.83 16.14 -19.02
N ALA A 322 -2.97 15.69 -19.58
CA ALA A 322 -4.04 16.65 -19.89
C ALA A 322 -5.23 16.48 -18.93
N SER A 323 -5.39 17.45 -18.02
CA SER A 323 -6.60 17.59 -17.22
C SER A 323 -7.83 17.67 -18.12
N ALA A 324 -8.89 16.94 -17.77
CA ALA A 324 -10.16 16.89 -18.52
C ALA A 324 -10.88 18.25 -18.70
N ASP A 325 -10.36 19.33 -18.12
CA ASP A 325 -10.98 20.67 -18.12
C ASP A 325 -10.78 21.47 -19.42
N ASN A 326 -9.91 21.07 -20.35
CA ASN A 326 -9.57 21.90 -21.53
C ASN A 326 -10.06 21.40 -22.90
N ILE A 327 -11.00 20.45 -22.94
CA ILE A 327 -11.65 20.06 -24.21
C ILE A 327 -13.13 20.42 -24.15
N VAL A 328 -13.42 21.67 -24.51
CA VAL A 328 -14.78 22.08 -24.87
C VAL A 328 -15.05 21.58 -26.28
N VAL A 329 -15.72 20.44 -26.40
CA VAL A 329 -16.42 20.04 -27.62
C VAL A 329 -17.87 19.82 -27.24
N GLY A 330 -18.74 20.66 -27.79
CA GLY A 330 -20.14 20.80 -27.40
C GLY A 330 -20.96 19.51 -27.49
N TYR A 331 -21.88 19.41 -26.52
CA TYR A 331 -23.04 18.51 -26.43
C TYR A 331 -22.77 17.00 -26.29
N ALA A 332 -22.72 16.50 -25.04
CA ALA A 332 -23.32 15.23 -24.63
C ALA A 332 -23.47 15.09 -23.10
N GLN A 333 -24.61 14.55 -22.66
CA GLN A 333 -25.01 14.31 -21.28
C GLN A 333 -24.07 13.34 -20.54
N GLN A 334 -23.72 13.70 -19.30
CA GLN A 334 -23.04 12.85 -18.34
C GLN A 334 -23.92 11.68 -17.88
N SER A 335 -23.42 10.45 -17.98
CA SER A 335 -23.83 9.34 -17.12
C SER A 335 -22.58 8.80 -16.42
N LYS A 336 -22.63 8.76 -15.08
CA LYS A 336 -21.56 8.23 -14.22
C LYS A 336 -21.59 6.70 -14.27
N ALA A 337 -20.47 6.09 -14.62
CA ALA A 337 -20.18 4.69 -14.33
C ALA A 337 -18.87 4.64 -13.54
N GLU A 338 -18.93 3.96 -12.38
CA GLU A 338 -17.85 3.75 -11.43
C GLU A 338 -16.71 2.97 -12.10
N ALA A 339 -15.49 3.51 -12.04
CA ALA A 339 -14.29 2.87 -12.56
C ALA A 339 -13.59 2.10 -11.43
N SER A 340 -13.35 0.82 -11.69
CA SER A 340 -12.54 -0.10 -10.89
C SER A 340 -11.07 0.35 -10.83
N MET A 341 -10.46 0.13 -9.67
CA MET A 341 -9.14 0.61 -9.29
C MET A 341 -8.00 0.05 -10.17
N ALA A 342 -7.35 0.93 -10.95
CA ALA A 342 -6.04 0.68 -11.52
C ALA A 342 -4.96 1.37 -10.67
N PHE A 343 -3.92 0.63 -10.29
CA PHE A 343 -2.77 1.14 -9.54
C PHE A 343 -1.90 2.07 -10.41
N PRO A 344 -1.38 3.19 -9.87
CA PRO A 344 -0.35 3.98 -10.54
C PRO A 344 1.03 3.28 -10.49
N PRO A 345 1.88 3.41 -11.53
CA PRO A 345 3.23 2.86 -11.54
C PRO A 345 4.15 3.63 -10.57
N SER A 346 5.01 2.89 -9.87
CA SER A 346 6.05 3.44 -8.98
C SER A 346 7.14 4.19 -9.77
N PRO A 347 7.73 5.27 -9.23
CA PRO A 347 8.87 5.94 -9.83
C PRO A 347 10.15 5.12 -9.60
N SER A 348 10.68 4.53 -10.67
CA SER A 348 12.00 3.91 -10.70
C SER A 348 13.09 4.99 -10.51
N ALA A 349 13.96 4.79 -9.52
CA ALA A 349 15.18 5.58 -9.34
C ALA A 349 16.06 5.58 -10.61
N PRO A 350 16.82 6.65 -10.90
CA PRO A 350 17.77 6.66 -12.00
C PRO A 350 18.93 5.73 -11.69
N LEU A 351 19.00 4.59 -12.37
CA LEU A 351 20.18 3.73 -12.40
C LEU A 351 21.23 4.39 -13.30
N ASN A 352 22.35 4.76 -12.69
CA ASN A 352 23.56 5.16 -13.41
C ASN A 352 24.01 4.01 -14.32
N GLU A 353 24.18 4.36 -15.58
CA GLU A 353 24.72 3.50 -16.64
C GLU A 353 26.19 3.18 -16.29
N VAL A 354 26.45 1.99 -15.74
CA VAL A 354 27.82 1.48 -15.63
C VAL A 354 28.19 0.86 -16.96
N ALA A 355 28.82 1.66 -17.82
CA ALA A 355 29.53 1.17 -18.98
C ALA A 355 30.70 0.29 -18.50
N TYR A 356 30.60 -1.02 -18.69
CA TYR A 356 31.75 -1.90 -18.58
C TYR A 356 32.54 -1.83 -19.89
N ASP A 357 33.66 -1.11 -19.81
CA ASP A 357 34.73 -1.16 -20.80
C ASP A 357 35.33 -2.56 -20.82
N SER A 358 35.48 -3.10 -22.01
CA SER A 358 35.99 -4.43 -22.25
C SER A 358 37.51 -4.39 -22.22
N ASP A 359 38.13 -4.88 -21.15
CA ASP A 359 39.55 -5.23 -21.18
C ASP A 359 39.81 -6.67 -20.69
N GLN A 360 40.65 -7.30 -21.50
CA GLN A 360 41.09 -8.68 -21.62
C GLN A 360 41.13 -9.54 -20.34
N VAL A 361 40.38 -10.65 -20.38
CA VAL A 361 40.62 -11.82 -19.53
C VAL A 361 41.70 -12.67 -20.18
N ASP A 362 42.86 -12.72 -19.54
CA ASP A 362 43.93 -13.64 -19.85
C ASP A 362 43.47 -15.08 -19.59
N SER A 363 43.83 -15.96 -20.51
CA SER A 363 43.30 -17.32 -20.60
C SER A 363 44.25 -18.28 -19.89
N GLN A 364 43.82 -18.84 -18.76
CA GLN A 364 44.38 -20.09 -18.25
C GLN A 364 43.30 -21.15 -18.08
N ALA A 365 43.46 -22.20 -18.88
CA ALA A 365 42.62 -23.37 -18.92
C ALA A 365 42.79 -24.19 -17.63
N GLU A 366 41.68 -24.45 -16.93
CA GLU A 366 41.65 -25.48 -15.89
C GLU A 366 41.40 -26.85 -16.52
N SER A 367 42.45 -27.67 -16.43
CA SER A 367 42.42 -29.11 -16.62
C SER A 367 41.66 -29.79 -15.49
N SER A 368 40.80 -30.73 -15.87
CA SER A 368 40.11 -31.67 -15.00
C SER A 368 41.06 -32.38 -14.03
N GLN A 369 40.82 -32.26 -12.72
CA GLN A 369 41.24 -33.26 -11.75
C GLN A 369 40.13 -33.54 -10.73
N THR A 370 39.78 -34.82 -10.69
CA THR A 370 38.96 -35.52 -9.72
C THR A 370 39.65 -35.60 -8.36
N GLY A 371 38.90 -35.31 -7.30
CA GLY A 371 39.06 -35.94 -5.98
C GLY A 371 39.84 -35.17 -4.90
N SER A 372 39.11 -34.44 -4.05
CA SER A 372 39.34 -34.48 -2.60
C SER A 372 38.09 -33.96 -1.87
N SER A 373 37.48 -34.85 -1.09
CA SER A 373 36.46 -34.54 -0.09
C SER A 373 37.04 -33.63 0.99
N GLN A 374 36.77 -32.32 0.88
CA GLN A 374 36.85 -31.41 2.01
C GLN A 374 35.46 -31.28 2.62
N THR A 375 35.33 -31.70 3.88
CA THR A 375 34.29 -31.23 4.80
C THR A 375 34.43 -29.71 4.95
N GLY A 376 33.86 -28.96 4.01
CA GLY A 376 33.71 -27.52 4.10
C GLY A 376 32.69 -27.17 5.17
N SER A 377 32.87 -26.02 5.82
CA SER A 377 31.86 -25.43 6.70
C SER A 377 30.52 -25.31 5.98
N PRO A 378 29.39 -25.67 6.61
CA PRO A 378 28.07 -25.58 5.97
C PRO A 378 27.79 -24.14 5.49
N GLN A 379 27.49 -23.98 4.20
CA GLN A 379 27.09 -22.71 3.62
C GLN A 379 25.75 -22.27 4.23
N MET A 380 25.75 -21.10 4.88
CA MET A 380 24.60 -20.52 5.56
C MET A 380 23.83 -19.60 4.61
N ARG A 381 22.56 -19.91 4.36
CA ARG A 381 21.64 -19.12 3.54
C ARG A 381 21.18 -17.87 4.31
N ARG A 382 21.25 -16.72 3.65
CA ARG A 382 21.07 -15.35 4.19
C ARG A 382 20.32 -14.42 3.23
N ASN A 383 20.35 -14.65 1.92
CA ASN A 383 19.68 -13.81 0.92
C ASN A 383 18.30 -14.38 0.56
N PHE A 384 17.23 -13.85 1.15
CA PHE A 384 15.85 -14.33 0.94
C PHE A 384 14.97 -13.42 0.06
N ASN A 385 15.58 -12.53 -0.74
CA ASN A 385 14.85 -11.59 -1.60
C ASN A 385 13.80 -12.31 -2.48
N GLU A 386 12.55 -11.84 -2.46
CA GLU A 386 11.44 -12.43 -3.21
C GLU A 386 11.46 -12.06 -4.69
N THR A 387 12.28 -11.08 -5.10
CA THR A 387 12.54 -10.76 -6.50
C THR A 387 14.00 -11.02 -6.81
N ALA A 388 14.26 -11.99 -7.69
CA ALA A 388 15.62 -12.28 -8.15
C ALA A 388 16.12 -11.21 -9.11
N PHE A 389 15.28 -10.79 -10.07
CA PHE A 389 15.59 -9.67 -10.97
C PHE A 389 14.35 -9.11 -11.67
N PHE A 390 14.47 -7.85 -12.11
CA PHE A 390 13.55 -7.19 -13.06
C PHE A 390 14.37 -6.39 -14.07
N TYR A 391 14.43 -6.86 -15.32
CA TYR A 391 15.16 -6.22 -16.41
C TYR A 391 14.18 -5.62 -17.43
N PRO A 392 13.97 -4.29 -17.42
CA PRO A 392 12.91 -3.65 -18.19
C PRO A 392 13.17 -3.55 -19.70
N GLN A 393 14.44 -3.59 -20.13
CA GLN A 393 14.81 -3.24 -21.51
C GLN A 393 16.10 -3.96 -21.97
N LEU A 394 16.07 -5.29 -22.06
CA LEU A 394 17.11 -6.06 -22.72
C LEU A 394 16.98 -5.94 -24.24
N ARG A 395 18.08 -6.14 -24.98
CA ARG A 395 18.08 -6.14 -26.45
C ARG A 395 18.72 -7.40 -26.99
N THR A 396 18.18 -7.89 -28.10
CA THR A 396 18.80 -8.99 -28.83
C THR A 396 19.99 -8.52 -29.66
N ASN A 397 21.01 -9.35 -29.77
CA ASN A 397 22.13 -9.18 -30.71
C ASN A 397 21.72 -9.52 -32.17
N ASP A 398 22.68 -9.51 -33.10
CA ASP A 398 22.46 -9.82 -34.52
C ASP A 398 21.96 -11.26 -34.78
N LYS A 399 22.13 -12.17 -33.81
CA LYS A 399 21.59 -13.53 -33.84
C LYS A 399 20.21 -13.63 -33.19
N GLY A 400 19.59 -12.50 -32.82
CA GLY A 400 18.30 -12.49 -32.13
C GLY A 400 18.39 -12.98 -30.67
N GLU A 401 19.58 -13.05 -30.09
CA GLU A 401 19.83 -13.61 -28.76
C GLU A 401 20.04 -12.52 -27.71
N THR A 402 19.58 -12.76 -26.48
CA THR A 402 19.92 -11.95 -25.30
C THR A 402 20.27 -12.86 -24.13
N GLN A 403 21.11 -12.37 -23.22
CA GLN A 403 21.65 -13.13 -22.09
C GLN A 403 21.30 -12.43 -20.78
N ILE A 404 20.98 -13.24 -19.78
CA ILE A 404 20.65 -12.81 -18.43
C ILE A 404 21.61 -13.54 -17.49
N VAL A 405 22.38 -12.77 -16.72
CA VAL A 405 23.27 -13.26 -15.67
C VAL A 405 22.77 -12.70 -14.35
N PHE A 406 22.54 -13.57 -13.38
CA PHE A 406 22.00 -13.18 -12.08
C PHE A 406 22.43 -14.17 -10.99
N ASP A 407 22.45 -13.68 -9.75
CA ASP A 407 22.63 -14.53 -8.57
C ASP A 407 21.28 -15.05 -8.10
N VAL A 408 21.18 -16.36 -7.90
CA VAL A 408 19.95 -17.00 -7.43
C VAL A 408 19.77 -16.66 -5.95
N PRO A 409 18.63 -16.04 -5.53
CA PRO A 409 18.37 -15.86 -4.13
C PRO A 409 18.37 -17.19 -3.38
N GLU A 410 18.78 -17.18 -2.13
CA GLU A 410 19.01 -18.36 -1.31
C GLU A 410 17.72 -18.98 -0.73
N SER A 411 16.55 -18.51 -1.20
CA SER A 411 15.26 -19.13 -0.91
C SER A 411 15.13 -20.48 -1.62
N ASN A 412 14.81 -21.52 -0.86
CA ASN A 412 14.42 -22.82 -1.39
C ASN A 412 12.95 -22.76 -1.84
N THR A 413 12.71 -22.19 -3.02
CA THR A 413 11.38 -21.83 -3.50
C THR A 413 11.19 -22.16 -4.98
N ARG A 414 9.95 -21.99 -5.46
CA ARG A 414 9.63 -21.99 -6.89
C ARG A 414 9.61 -20.55 -7.38
N TRP A 415 10.35 -20.29 -8.44
CA TRP A 415 10.42 -18.99 -9.09
C TRP A 415 9.54 -18.97 -10.34
N ARG A 416 8.82 -17.87 -10.55
CA ARG A 416 8.08 -17.59 -11.78
C ARG A 416 8.91 -16.65 -12.66
N PHE A 417 9.42 -17.20 -13.76
CA PHE A 417 10.18 -16.46 -14.76
C PHE A 417 9.26 -16.04 -15.91
N ARG A 418 9.30 -14.77 -16.30
CA ARG A 418 8.47 -14.21 -17.36
C ARG A 418 9.32 -13.41 -18.34
N VAL A 419 8.97 -13.51 -19.62
CA VAL A 419 9.58 -12.75 -20.71
C VAL A 419 8.49 -12.15 -21.59
N LEU A 420 8.66 -10.90 -21.98
CA LEU A 420 7.88 -10.22 -23.02
C LEU A 420 8.85 -9.63 -24.02
N ALA A 421 8.63 -9.88 -25.31
CA ALA A 421 9.45 -9.35 -26.38
C ALA A 421 8.60 -8.64 -27.43
N HIS A 422 9.15 -7.59 -28.05
CA HIS A 422 8.58 -7.00 -29.26
C HIS A 422 9.64 -6.55 -30.27
N ASP A 423 9.32 -6.65 -31.56
CA ASP A 423 10.17 -6.14 -32.64
C ASP A 423 9.78 -4.71 -33.07
N LYS A 424 10.51 -4.14 -34.04
CA LYS A 424 10.22 -2.79 -34.59
C LYS A 424 8.87 -2.68 -35.29
N LYS A 425 8.28 -3.79 -35.74
CA LYS A 425 6.93 -3.82 -36.33
C LYS A 425 5.86 -4.05 -35.26
N LEU A 426 6.27 -4.09 -34.00
CA LEU A 426 5.42 -4.36 -32.85
C LEU A 426 4.78 -5.75 -32.91
N ASN A 427 5.44 -6.72 -33.56
CA ASN A 427 5.07 -8.11 -33.32
C ASN A 427 5.47 -8.45 -31.89
N THR A 428 4.58 -9.06 -31.12
CA THR A 428 4.79 -9.34 -29.70
C THR A 428 4.82 -10.84 -29.44
N ALA A 429 5.61 -11.25 -28.46
CA ALA A 429 5.59 -12.61 -27.94
C ALA A 429 5.88 -12.60 -26.45
N THR A 430 5.25 -13.53 -25.74
CA THR A 430 5.46 -13.72 -24.30
C THR A 430 5.76 -15.17 -24.03
N THR A 431 6.55 -15.41 -22.99
CA THR A 431 6.79 -16.76 -22.47
C THR A 431 6.87 -16.71 -20.96
N GLU A 432 6.44 -17.79 -20.33
CA GLU A 432 6.55 -17.99 -18.89
C GLU A 432 7.14 -19.36 -18.64
N ALA A 433 8.01 -19.45 -17.65
CA ALA A 433 8.60 -20.69 -17.19
C ALA A 433 8.73 -20.68 -15.66
N PHE A 434 8.90 -21.87 -15.10
CA PHE A 434 9.10 -22.05 -13.67
C PHE A 434 10.41 -22.77 -13.43
N THR A 435 11.16 -22.30 -12.45
CA THR A 435 12.36 -22.97 -11.96
C THR A 435 12.26 -23.17 -10.46
N VAL A 436 12.90 -24.21 -9.93
CA VAL A 436 12.90 -24.55 -8.51
C VAL A 436 14.32 -24.44 -7.97
N SER A 437 14.49 -23.64 -6.93
CA SER A 437 15.73 -23.56 -6.16
C SER A 437 15.64 -24.55 -5.00
N GLN A 438 16.53 -25.55 -4.95
CA GLN A 438 16.50 -26.60 -3.93
C GLN A 438 17.90 -27.18 -3.64
N LYS A 439 18.04 -27.84 -2.48
CA LYS A 439 19.20 -28.62 -2.08
C LYS A 439 18.81 -30.08 -1.77
N GLU A 440 19.78 -30.99 -1.84
CA GLU A 440 19.60 -32.42 -1.57
C GLU A 440 19.20 -32.70 -0.12
N LEU A 441 19.77 -31.95 0.81
CA LEU A 441 19.31 -31.82 2.19
C LEU A 441 19.00 -30.35 2.41
N MET A 442 17.80 -30.03 2.89
CA MET A 442 17.42 -28.64 3.16
C MET A 442 16.69 -28.51 4.49
N VAL A 443 16.93 -27.38 5.14
CA VAL A 443 16.15 -26.92 6.30
C VAL A 443 15.18 -25.84 5.87
N THR A 444 13.99 -25.84 6.45
CA THR A 444 12.99 -24.77 6.26
C THR A 444 12.47 -24.36 7.64
N PRO A 445 13.16 -23.43 8.31
CA PRO A 445 12.73 -22.84 9.57
C PRO A 445 11.38 -22.14 9.48
N ASN A 446 10.57 -22.28 10.52
CA ASN A 446 9.36 -21.49 10.73
C ASN A 446 9.64 -20.35 11.70
N MET A 447 10.39 -19.34 11.25
CA MET A 447 10.83 -18.21 12.08
C MET A 447 9.68 -17.22 12.37
N PRO A 448 9.53 -16.75 13.62
CA PRO A 448 8.61 -15.67 13.93
C PRO A 448 9.11 -14.35 13.35
N ARG A 449 8.19 -13.42 13.06
CA ARG A 449 8.54 -12.07 12.54
C ARG A 449 9.32 -11.23 13.55
N PHE A 450 9.05 -11.46 14.84
CA PHE A 450 9.72 -10.80 15.97
C PHE A 450 9.59 -11.70 17.21
N LEU A 451 10.36 -11.40 18.25
CA LEU A 451 10.27 -12.01 19.58
C LEU A 451 9.90 -10.94 20.61
N ARG A 452 9.38 -11.31 21.78
CA ARG A 452 9.23 -10.40 22.92
C ARG A 452 10.01 -10.88 24.13
N GLN A 453 10.59 -9.94 24.87
CA GLN A 453 11.31 -10.24 26.11
C GLN A 453 10.41 -10.99 27.09
N GLY A 454 10.90 -12.10 27.66
CA GLY A 454 10.14 -12.92 28.60
C GLY A 454 9.03 -13.79 27.99
N ASP A 455 8.88 -13.83 26.66
CA ASP A 455 8.11 -14.87 26.00
C ASP A 455 8.86 -16.21 26.08
N ARG A 456 8.12 -17.31 26.19
CA ARG A 456 8.65 -18.67 25.99
C ARG A 456 8.25 -19.13 24.61
N VAL A 457 9.22 -19.30 23.72
CA VAL A 457 8.97 -19.41 22.27
C VAL A 457 9.47 -20.74 21.72
N SER A 458 8.67 -21.37 20.85
CA SER A 458 9.13 -22.46 20.00
C SER A 458 9.64 -21.98 18.64
N ILE A 459 10.75 -22.54 18.17
CA ILE A 459 11.15 -22.49 16.77
C ILE A 459 11.20 -23.91 16.24
N ALA A 460 10.43 -24.17 15.19
CA ALA A 460 10.43 -25.44 14.47
C ALA A 460 11.10 -25.28 13.11
N THR A 461 11.73 -26.33 12.63
CA THR A 461 12.28 -26.41 11.27
C THR A 461 11.87 -27.72 10.63
N LYS A 462 11.50 -27.67 9.34
CA LYS A 462 11.33 -28.87 8.53
C LYS A 462 12.68 -29.25 7.92
N ILE A 463 13.08 -30.51 8.06
CA ILE A 463 14.27 -31.09 7.45
C ILE A 463 13.79 -32.00 6.33
N SER A 464 14.22 -31.74 5.09
CA SER A 464 13.78 -32.51 3.92
C SER A 464 14.97 -33.18 3.26
N ASN A 465 14.81 -34.47 2.96
CA ASN A 465 15.76 -35.23 2.15
C ASN A 465 15.23 -35.33 0.71
N LEU A 466 15.80 -34.55 -0.20
CA LEU A 466 15.52 -34.58 -1.63
C LEU A 466 16.57 -35.40 -2.41
N SER A 467 17.49 -36.08 -1.73
CA SER A 467 18.46 -36.99 -2.35
C SER A 467 17.86 -38.39 -2.58
N ASP A 468 18.51 -39.16 -3.45
CA ASP A 468 18.10 -40.55 -3.75
C ASP A 468 18.57 -41.58 -2.69
N SER A 469 19.16 -41.12 -1.58
CA SER A 469 19.75 -41.99 -0.54
C SER A 469 19.26 -41.62 0.85
N VAL A 470 19.28 -42.58 1.77
CA VAL A 470 18.95 -42.34 3.18
C VAL A 470 19.97 -41.37 3.77
N GLN A 471 19.49 -40.28 4.37
CA GLN A 471 20.33 -39.31 5.06
C GLN A 471 20.23 -39.51 6.57
N GLN A 472 21.37 -39.68 7.21
CA GLN A 472 21.52 -39.71 8.66
C GLN A 472 22.42 -38.56 9.08
N GLY A 473 21.99 -37.80 10.08
CA GLY A 473 22.66 -36.56 10.43
C GLY A 473 22.16 -35.95 11.71
N ARG A 474 22.65 -34.73 11.96
CA ARG A 474 22.29 -33.92 13.12
C ARG A 474 21.82 -32.56 12.65
N VAL A 475 20.81 -32.04 13.34
CA VAL A 475 20.34 -30.68 13.18
C VAL A 475 20.62 -29.94 14.48
N ARG A 476 21.12 -28.72 14.40
CA ARG A 476 21.29 -27.85 15.56
C ARG A 476 20.76 -26.46 15.33
N MET A 477 20.37 -25.80 16.41
CA MET A 477 20.06 -24.39 16.42
C MET A 477 21.03 -23.65 17.35
N GLU A 478 21.55 -22.52 16.92
CA GLU A 478 22.45 -21.67 17.70
C GLU A 478 22.01 -20.21 17.62
N PHE A 479 22.19 -19.49 18.72
CA PHE A 479 21.97 -18.06 18.78
C PHE A 479 23.29 -17.33 18.56
N PHE A 480 23.26 -16.21 17.87
CA PHE A 480 24.45 -15.40 17.64
C PHE A 480 24.10 -13.91 17.62
N ASN A 481 25.10 -13.08 17.86
CA ASN A 481 24.97 -11.64 17.67
C ASN A 481 25.10 -11.34 16.17
N PRO A 482 24.06 -10.80 15.51
CA PRO A 482 24.10 -10.56 14.06
C PRO A 482 25.14 -9.52 13.64
N VAL A 483 25.71 -8.78 14.59
CA VAL A 483 26.74 -7.78 14.37
C VAL A 483 28.15 -8.35 14.54
N THR A 484 28.41 -9.07 15.62
CA THR A 484 29.76 -9.58 15.94
C THR A 484 30.02 -11.00 15.45
N ASP A 485 28.97 -11.69 15.01
CA ASP A 485 28.97 -13.12 14.65
C ASP A 485 29.27 -14.07 15.83
N GLU A 486 29.39 -13.53 17.05
CA GLU A 486 29.67 -14.29 18.25
C GLU A 486 28.44 -15.06 18.72
N ILE A 487 28.63 -16.32 19.11
CA ILE A 487 27.57 -17.16 19.65
C ILE A 487 27.09 -16.59 20.99
N ILE A 488 25.77 -16.50 21.15
CA ILE A 488 25.11 -16.08 22.39
C ILE A 488 24.65 -17.33 23.11
N ASP A 489 25.08 -17.50 24.36
CA ASP A 489 24.59 -18.57 25.21
C ASP A 489 23.32 -18.11 25.94
N ILE A 490 22.21 -18.81 25.73
CA ILE A 490 20.94 -18.55 26.41
C ILE A 490 20.70 -19.64 27.44
N SER A 491 20.60 -19.24 28.71
CA SER A 491 20.28 -20.15 29.81
C SER A 491 18.97 -20.90 29.57
N GLN A 492 18.93 -22.20 29.86
CA GLN A 492 17.77 -23.11 29.68
C GLN A 492 17.48 -23.55 28.23
N PHE A 493 18.41 -23.30 27.30
CA PHE A 493 18.33 -23.85 25.95
C PHE A 493 18.83 -25.31 25.89
N GLU A 494 17.92 -26.26 26.10
CA GLU A 494 18.21 -27.71 26.04
C GLU A 494 18.00 -28.29 24.63
N ASN A 495 18.59 -29.46 24.35
CA ASN A 495 18.47 -30.17 23.06
C ASN A 495 18.93 -29.35 21.84
N ILE A 496 20.04 -28.61 22.02
CA ILE A 496 20.70 -27.80 20.97
C ILE A 496 20.84 -28.60 19.68
N GLU A 497 21.29 -29.85 19.78
CA GLU A 497 21.49 -30.77 18.66
C GLU A 497 20.51 -31.95 18.77
N GLN A 498 19.87 -32.30 17.66
CA GLN A 498 18.91 -33.40 17.53
C GLN A 498 19.32 -34.30 16.35
N GLU A 499 19.23 -35.62 16.52
CA GLU A 499 19.53 -36.58 15.45
C GLU A 499 18.32 -36.76 14.52
N PHE A 500 18.58 -36.96 13.22
CA PHE A 500 17.53 -37.31 12.27
C PHE A 500 17.98 -38.47 11.35
N THR A 501 17.00 -39.24 10.90
CA THR A 501 17.17 -40.25 9.84
C THR A 501 16.01 -40.12 8.85
N LEU A 502 16.32 -39.80 7.60
CA LEU A 502 15.33 -39.52 6.57
C LEU A 502 15.50 -40.44 5.36
N GLN A 503 14.42 -41.12 4.98
CA GLN A 503 14.33 -41.83 3.71
C GLN A 503 14.35 -40.83 2.53
N PRO A 504 14.68 -41.28 1.30
CA PRO A 504 14.54 -40.45 0.10
C PRO A 504 13.14 -39.84 0.00
N SER A 505 13.06 -38.55 -0.34
CA SER A 505 11.80 -37.77 -0.42
C SER A 505 10.99 -37.67 0.88
N ALA A 506 11.56 -38.06 2.03
CA ALA A 506 10.92 -37.90 3.33
C ALA A 506 11.31 -36.56 3.99
N SER A 507 10.50 -36.14 4.95
CA SER A 507 10.80 -35.01 5.81
C SER A 507 10.53 -35.35 7.27
N SER A 508 11.25 -34.69 8.17
CA SER A 508 10.98 -34.66 9.60
C SER A 508 10.98 -33.22 10.08
N ASP A 509 10.53 -33.00 11.29
CA ASP A 509 10.66 -31.73 11.98
C ASP A 509 11.68 -31.85 13.13
N ALA A 510 12.28 -30.71 13.47
CA ALA A 510 12.99 -30.51 14.71
C ALA A 510 12.50 -29.21 15.33
N MET A 511 12.43 -29.18 16.65
CA MET A 511 11.87 -28.04 17.37
C MET A 511 12.65 -27.77 18.64
N TRP A 512 12.85 -26.49 18.91
CA TRP A 512 13.48 -26.01 20.12
C TRP A 512 12.55 -25.04 20.85
N MET A 513 12.67 -25.01 22.18
CA MET A 513 11.96 -24.09 23.07
C MET A 513 12.99 -23.34 23.90
N PHE A 514 12.79 -22.03 24.07
CA PHE A 514 13.67 -21.19 24.89
C PHE A 514 12.89 -20.00 25.45
N ASP A 515 13.42 -19.41 26.51
CA ASP A 515 12.94 -18.14 27.06
C ASP A 515 13.71 -16.99 26.41
N VAL A 516 12.98 -15.99 25.91
CA VAL A 516 13.58 -14.84 25.22
C VAL A 516 14.27 -13.93 26.25
N PRO A 517 15.58 -13.65 26.09
CA PRO A 517 16.33 -12.81 27.02
C PRO A 517 15.77 -11.38 27.14
N THR A 518 15.93 -10.77 28.32
CA THR A 518 15.40 -9.42 28.62
C THR A 518 16.41 -8.29 28.35
N ASN A 519 17.63 -8.60 27.94
CA ASN A 519 18.74 -7.65 27.80
C ASN A 519 19.34 -7.59 26.39
N ILE A 520 18.60 -8.07 25.38
CA ILE A 520 19.03 -8.15 23.98
C ILE A 520 17.90 -7.60 23.11
N ASP A 521 18.21 -6.70 22.18
CA ASP A 521 17.22 -6.07 21.28
C ASP A 521 17.16 -6.74 19.90
N VAL A 522 18.22 -7.46 19.51
CA VAL A 522 18.28 -8.23 18.26
C VAL A 522 19.04 -9.52 18.50
N ILE A 523 18.49 -10.63 18.01
CA ILE A 523 19.12 -11.93 18.10
C ILE A 523 19.20 -12.58 16.72
N GLY A 524 20.37 -13.12 16.41
CA GLY A 524 20.58 -13.98 15.26
C GLY A 524 20.25 -15.42 15.63
N ILE A 525 19.55 -16.12 14.75
CA ILE A 525 19.22 -17.54 14.88
C ILE A 525 19.74 -18.27 13.65
N ARG A 526 20.52 -19.32 13.88
CA ARG A 526 21.03 -20.22 12.84
C ARG A 526 20.49 -21.60 13.08
N ILE A 527 20.00 -22.24 12.02
CA ILE A 527 19.61 -23.64 12.03
C ILE A 527 20.46 -24.35 11.00
N ILE A 528 21.17 -25.39 11.40
CA ILE A 528 22.13 -26.12 10.57
C ILE A 528 21.78 -27.60 10.63
N ALA A 529 21.47 -28.22 9.49
CA ALA A 529 21.40 -29.66 9.34
C ALA A 529 22.62 -30.18 8.58
N GLN A 530 23.22 -31.25 9.08
CA GLN A 530 24.42 -31.85 8.49
C GLN A 530 24.31 -33.38 8.50
N SER A 531 24.54 -33.99 7.34
CA SER A 531 24.76 -35.43 7.17
C SER A 531 26.22 -35.70 6.78
N ALA A 532 26.56 -36.97 6.51
CA ALA A 532 27.89 -37.34 6.02
C ALA A 532 28.23 -36.72 4.65
N HIS A 533 27.21 -36.42 3.83
CA HIS A 533 27.39 -35.99 2.43
C HIS A 533 26.85 -34.60 2.12
N PHE A 534 25.86 -34.12 2.88
CA PHE A 534 25.17 -32.87 2.61
C PHE A 534 25.05 -32.02 3.86
N SER A 535 24.92 -30.72 3.67
CA SER A 535 24.63 -29.79 4.75
C SER A 535 23.84 -28.60 4.24
N ASP A 536 22.92 -28.12 5.06
CA ASP A 536 22.22 -26.87 4.83
C ASP A 536 22.11 -26.07 6.12
N GLY A 537 22.22 -24.76 5.98
CA GLY A 537 22.08 -23.83 7.08
C GLY A 537 21.23 -22.66 6.64
N GLU A 538 20.37 -22.18 7.53
CA GLU A 538 19.58 -20.97 7.33
C GLU A 538 19.76 -20.04 8.53
N GLN A 539 20.00 -18.76 8.25
CA GLN A 539 20.27 -17.73 9.23
C GLN A 539 19.26 -16.61 9.12
N HIS A 540 18.70 -16.22 10.27
CA HIS A 540 17.80 -15.08 10.41
C HIS A 540 18.28 -14.16 11.52
N ALA A 541 18.01 -12.86 11.38
CA ALA A 541 18.14 -11.90 12.46
C ALA A 541 16.72 -11.44 12.82
N LEU A 542 16.38 -11.49 14.11
CA LEU A 542 15.05 -11.16 14.62
C LEU A 542 15.13 -10.03 15.65
N ALA A 543 14.18 -9.11 15.56
CA ALA A 543 13.98 -8.08 16.56
C ALA A 543 13.37 -8.69 17.83
N ILE A 544 13.92 -8.33 18.99
CA ILE A 544 13.34 -8.63 20.30
C ILE A 544 12.68 -7.35 20.82
N LEU A 545 11.35 -7.35 20.85
CA LEU A 545 10.56 -6.24 21.38
C LEU A 545 10.49 -6.32 22.92
N PRO A 546 10.59 -5.19 23.63
CA PRO A 546 10.49 -5.15 25.08
C PRO A 546 9.08 -5.52 25.53
N ASN A 547 8.99 -6.21 26.66
CA ASN A 547 7.75 -6.43 27.42
C ASN A 547 7.54 -5.34 28.49
N ARG A 548 8.29 -4.24 28.38
CA ARG A 548 8.26 -3.08 29.27
C ARG A 548 8.06 -1.83 28.46
N MET A 549 7.26 -0.91 28.99
CA MET A 549 7.07 0.41 28.41
C MET A 549 8.09 1.37 29.02
N LEU A 550 8.79 2.13 28.18
CA LEU A 550 9.65 3.22 28.65
C LEU A 550 8.76 4.40 29.02
N VAL A 551 8.61 4.66 30.32
CA VAL A 551 7.94 5.84 30.82
C VAL A 551 8.96 6.98 30.89
N THR A 552 8.65 8.10 30.25
CA THR A 552 9.47 9.32 30.31
C THR A 552 8.72 10.38 31.12
N GLU A 553 9.21 10.63 32.32
CA GLU A 553 8.81 11.77 33.15
C GLU A 553 9.74 12.95 32.83
N SER A 554 9.23 14.18 32.87
CA SER A 554 10.05 15.37 32.60
C SER A 554 9.81 16.49 33.61
N LEU A 555 10.89 17.13 34.03
CA LEU A 555 10.87 18.41 34.75
C LEU A 555 11.35 19.49 33.79
N ARG A 556 10.50 20.46 33.49
CA ARG A 556 10.89 21.65 32.71
C ARG A 556 11.57 22.67 33.62
N MET A 557 12.59 23.33 33.08
CA MET A 557 13.38 24.33 33.77
C MET A 557 13.55 25.55 32.86
N ASP A 558 13.09 26.69 33.34
CA ASP A 558 13.08 27.92 32.57
C ASP A 558 13.54 29.11 33.40
N VAL A 559 14.43 29.90 32.81
CA VAL A 559 15.07 31.04 33.48
C VAL A 559 15.12 32.21 32.51
N ASP A 560 14.62 33.36 32.94
CA ASP A 560 14.68 34.59 32.15
C ASP A 560 16.09 35.20 32.15
N GLY A 561 16.30 36.20 31.30
CA GLY A 561 17.57 36.91 31.19
C GLY A 561 18.04 37.50 32.52
N GLY A 562 19.19 37.05 33.03
CA GLY A 562 19.79 37.57 34.27
C GLY A 562 19.28 36.94 35.57
N GLU A 563 18.45 35.90 35.51
CA GLU A 563 17.81 35.27 36.66
C GLU A 563 18.58 34.02 37.16
N THR A 564 18.30 33.62 38.41
CA THR A 564 18.64 32.28 38.96
C THR A 564 17.39 31.65 39.59
N LYS A 565 17.04 30.42 39.17
CA LYS A 565 15.85 29.70 39.64
C LYS A 565 16.21 28.26 40.04
N THR A 566 15.50 27.72 41.03
CA THR A 566 15.70 26.34 41.52
C THR A 566 14.42 25.53 41.31
N PHE A 567 14.57 24.27 40.92
CA PHE A 567 13.51 23.35 40.54
C PHE A 567 13.66 22.04 41.32
N ASN A 568 12.55 21.36 41.56
CA ASN A 568 12.53 20.05 42.22
C ASN A 568 11.81 19.01 41.34
N PHE A 569 12.43 17.84 41.14
CA PHE A 569 11.91 16.72 40.37
C PHE A 569 11.59 15.52 41.29
N ASP A 570 10.48 15.62 42.03
CA ASP A 570 10.05 14.60 42.99
C ASP A 570 9.95 13.17 42.41
N LYS A 571 9.72 13.03 41.09
CA LYS A 571 9.65 11.75 40.38
C LYS A 571 10.95 10.94 40.39
N ILE A 572 12.10 11.57 40.66
CA ILE A 572 13.38 10.87 40.88
C ILE A 572 13.34 10.03 42.18
N ASN A 573 12.51 10.44 43.15
CA ASN A 573 12.32 9.75 44.41
C ASN A 573 11.21 8.69 44.25
N ASN A 574 11.66 7.48 43.92
CA ASN A 574 10.91 6.28 43.49
C ASN A 574 9.63 5.93 44.30
N THR A 575 8.55 5.48 43.64
CA THR A 575 7.29 5.03 44.29
C THR A 575 6.78 3.64 43.87
N SER A 576 7.33 2.97 42.85
CA SER A 576 6.89 1.64 42.36
C SER A 576 7.91 0.52 42.67
N PRO A 577 7.48 -0.70 43.07
CA PRO A 577 8.36 -1.86 43.30
C PRO A 577 8.99 -2.47 42.03
N THR A 578 8.42 -2.19 40.85
CA THR A 578 8.81 -2.82 39.56
C THR A 578 9.49 -1.83 38.60
N GLN A 579 9.55 -0.56 38.99
CA GLN A 579 10.19 0.51 38.24
C GLN A 579 11.72 0.36 38.23
N GLU A 580 12.30 0.39 37.03
CA GLU A 580 13.74 0.32 36.82
C GLU A 580 14.25 1.56 36.07
N ASN A 581 14.98 2.44 36.76
CA ASN A 581 15.56 3.64 36.17
C ASN A 581 16.49 3.29 35.00
N TYR A 582 16.26 3.93 33.86
CA TYR A 582 17.02 3.73 32.63
C TYR A 582 18.02 4.87 32.42
N ARG A 583 17.54 6.12 32.37
CA ARG A 583 18.35 7.28 32.02
C ARG A 583 17.81 8.56 32.63
N LEU A 584 18.69 9.41 33.17
CA LEU A 584 18.39 10.80 33.50
C LEU A 584 19.10 11.69 32.48
N THR A 585 18.37 12.54 31.76
CA THR A 585 18.95 13.40 30.71
C THR A 585 18.63 14.86 31.01
N LEU A 586 19.65 15.68 31.19
CA LEU A 586 19.53 17.14 31.18
C LEU A 586 19.76 17.64 29.76
N GLU A 587 18.78 18.35 29.20
CA GLU A 587 18.96 19.15 28.00
C GLU A 587 18.75 20.61 28.35
N PHE A 588 19.62 21.51 27.87
CA PHE A 588 19.51 22.93 28.14
C PHE A 588 20.02 23.75 26.95
N THR A 589 19.33 24.86 26.62
CA THR A 589 19.76 25.81 25.59
C THR A 589 19.78 27.24 26.13
N SER A 590 20.76 28.02 25.65
CA SER A 590 20.81 29.47 25.88
C SER A 590 19.96 30.24 24.86
N ASN A 591 19.48 29.57 23.80
CA ASN A 591 18.60 30.12 22.79
C ASN A 591 17.46 29.14 22.41
N PRO A 592 16.22 29.34 22.91
CA PRO A 592 15.09 28.44 22.68
C PRO A 592 14.44 28.55 21.29
N ALA A 593 14.71 29.60 20.49
CA ALA A 593 14.17 29.70 19.13
C ALA A 593 14.64 28.55 18.22
N TRP A 594 15.81 27.98 18.54
CA TRP A 594 16.38 26.83 17.82
C TRP A 594 15.57 25.54 17.96
N TYR A 595 14.84 25.37 19.07
CA TYR A 595 13.99 24.18 19.26
C TYR A 595 12.86 24.10 18.23
N ALA A 596 12.42 25.22 17.65
CA ALA A 596 11.42 25.20 16.58
C ALA A 596 11.99 24.60 15.29
N VAL A 597 13.22 24.97 14.93
CA VAL A 597 13.90 24.44 13.73
C VAL A 597 14.21 22.95 13.90
N GLN A 598 14.58 22.52 15.11
CA GLN A 598 14.82 21.10 15.41
C GLN A 598 13.57 20.21 15.33
N ALA A 599 12.37 20.78 15.32
CA ALA A 599 11.13 20.01 15.16
C ALA A 599 10.79 19.70 13.69
N LEU A 600 11.34 20.48 12.74
CA LEU A 600 11.06 20.31 11.31
C LEU A 600 11.45 18.95 10.72
N PRO A 601 12.60 18.33 11.05
CA PRO A 601 12.98 17.05 10.47
C PRO A 601 11.98 15.93 10.75
N VAL A 602 11.28 15.97 11.89
CA VAL A 602 10.28 14.97 12.28
C VAL A 602 9.04 15.05 11.39
N LEU A 603 8.72 16.24 10.87
CA LEU A 603 7.64 16.44 9.90
C LEU A 603 8.07 16.07 8.47
N GLY A 604 9.37 16.06 8.19
CA GLY A 604 9.93 15.87 6.85
C GLY A 604 9.82 14.44 6.30
N GLU A 605 9.54 13.46 7.17
CA GLU A 605 9.25 12.07 6.80
C GLU A 605 7.81 11.73 7.23
N PRO A 606 6.94 11.26 6.32
CA PRO A 606 5.55 10.97 6.63
C PRO A 606 5.44 9.75 7.55
N THR A 607 4.71 9.90 8.67
CA THR A 607 4.48 8.82 9.63
C THR A 607 3.37 7.85 9.20
N SER A 608 2.56 8.22 8.21
CA SER A 608 1.49 7.41 7.64
C SER A 608 1.11 7.87 6.23
N ASP A 609 0.47 7.00 5.46
CA ASP A 609 0.07 7.27 4.07
C ASP A 609 -1.25 8.07 3.98
N ASN A 610 -1.30 9.23 4.64
CA ASN A 610 -2.48 10.09 4.75
C ASN A 610 -2.21 11.53 4.32
N ALA A 611 -3.25 12.28 3.96
CA ALA A 611 -3.11 13.60 3.32
C ALA A 611 -2.42 14.62 4.24
N VAL A 612 -2.68 14.57 5.55
CA VAL A 612 -2.07 15.48 6.53
C VAL A 612 -0.57 15.20 6.69
N SER A 613 -0.17 13.93 6.70
CA SER A 613 1.24 13.51 6.85
C SER A 613 2.05 13.85 5.60
N TRP A 614 1.50 13.58 4.42
CA TRP A 614 2.16 13.97 3.16
C TRP A 614 2.21 15.49 2.99
N PHE A 615 1.18 16.22 3.42
CA PHE A 615 1.21 17.67 3.42
C PHE A 615 2.24 18.23 4.40
N ALA A 616 2.33 17.68 5.61
CA ALA A 616 3.36 18.08 6.58
C ALA A 616 4.77 17.81 6.05
N SER A 617 4.99 16.67 5.39
CA SER A 617 6.24 16.36 4.70
C SER A 617 6.54 17.38 3.61
N PHE A 618 5.58 17.71 2.75
CA PHE A 618 5.76 18.76 1.74
C PHE A 618 6.09 20.12 2.37
N TYR A 619 5.33 20.51 3.39
CA TYR A 619 5.44 21.78 4.09
C TYR A 619 6.80 21.94 4.79
N ALA A 620 7.22 20.96 5.58
CA ALA A 620 8.45 21.01 6.34
C ALA A 620 9.70 21.03 5.45
N ASN A 621 9.72 20.23 4.37
CA ASN A 621 10.83 20.23 3.42
C ASN A 621 10.88 21.54 2.60
N SER A 622 9.73 22.17 2.33
CA SER A 622 9.66 23.48 1.67
C SER A 622 10.19 24.60 2.57
N ILE A 623 9.81 24.61 3.85
CA ILE A 623 10.33 25.56 4.85
C ILE A 623 11.81 25.34 5.11
N GLY A 624 12.26 24.08 5.26
CA GLY A 624 13.67 23.75 5.48
C GLY A 624 14.57 24.33 4.39
N ALA A 625 14.17 24.18 3.12
CA ALA A 625 14.87 24.78 1.99
C ALA A 625 14.91 26.32 2.02
N HIS A 626 13.89 26.98 2.60
CA HIS A 626 13.82 28.43 2.74
C HIS A 626 14.67 28.95 3.91
N ILE A 627 14.61 28.32 5.09
CA ILE A 627 15.37 28.73 6.28
C ILE A 627 16.88 28.79 5.98
N GLY A 628 17.40 27.80 5.25
CA GLY A 628 18.81 27.77 4.84
C GLY A 628 19.22 28.93 3.92
N LYS A 629 18.27 29.59 3.24
CA LYS A 629 18.51 30.79 2.44
C LYS A 629 18.31 32.09 3.25
N ALA A 630 17.29 32.12 4.10
CA ALA A 630 16.87 33.32 4.82
C ALA A 630 17.72 33.64 6.06
N TYR A 631 18.36 32.64 6.70
CA TYR A 631 19.12 32.82 7.94
C TYR A 631 20.59 32.36 7.79
N PRO A 632 21.51 33.20 7.28
CA PRO A 632 22.89 32.83 6.98
C PRO A 632 23.70 32.26 8.16
N LYS A 633 23.36 32.66 9.40
CA LYS A 633 23.98 32.14 10.63
C LYS A 633 23.60 30.69 10.90
N VAL A 634 22.36 30.30 10.57
CA VAL A 634 21.90 28.91 10.63
C VAL A 634 22.71 28.07 9.63
N SER A 635 22.88 28.56 8.41
CA SER A 635 23.67 27.90 7.37
C SER A 635 25.14 27.75 7.73
N ALA A 636 25.76 28.81 8.29
CA ALA A 636 27.15 28.77 8.75
C ALA A 636 27.38 27.76 9.91
N MET A 637 26.39 27.63 10.80
CA MET A 637 26.41 26.64 11.87
C MET A 637 26.28 25.21 11.32
N ILE A 638 25.35 24.97 10.39
CA ILE A 638 25.20 23.67 9.69
C ILE A 638 26.50 23.31 8.95
N ASP A 639 27.11 24.26 8.27
CA ASP A 639 28.40 24.05 7.60
C ASP A 639 29.53 23.76 8.59
N SER A 640 29.48 24.33 9.80
CA SER A 640 30.41 24.01 10.87
C SER A 640 30.17 22.61 11.45
N TRP A 641 28.92 22.15 11.55
CA TRP A 641 28.57 20.80 11.98
C TRP A 641 29.00 19.76 10.96
N LYS A 642 28.78 20.00 9.66
CA LYS A 642 29.32 19.19 8.56
C LYS A 642 30.85 19.06 8.64
N LYS A 643 31.54 20.06 9.18
CA LYS A 643 33.00 20.08 9.35
C LYS A 643 33.48 19.48 10.68
N GLN A 644 32.65 19.42 11.73
CA GLN A 644 33.02 18.99 13.10
C GLN A 644 32.78 17.51 13.40
N GLY A 645 32.04 16.76 12.57
CA GLY A 645 31.94 15.30 12.67
C GLY A 645 30.98 14.74 11.62
N GLY A 646 31.20 13.56 11.05
CA GLY A 646 32.25 12.55 11.18
C GLY A 646 32.14 11.58 9.99
N ASN A 647 33.17 10.79 9.74
CA ASN A 647 33.29 9.88 8.58
C ASN A 647 31.97 9.19 8.20
N GLU A 648 31.67 9.17 6.90
CA GLU A 648 30.61 8.35 6.27
C GLU A 648 30.60 6.89 6.77
N GLU A 649 31.75 6.41 7.27
CA GLU A 649 31.95 5.04 7.77
C GLU A 649 31.46 4.79 9.22
N THR A 650 31.12 5.81 10.01
CA THR A 650 30.79 5.63 11.46
C THR A 650 29.30 5.73 11.82
N LEU A 651 28.42 5.96 10.85
CA LEU A 651 26.96 6.12 11.05
C LEU A 651 26.09 5.06 10.40
N LEU A 652 26.71 3.99 9.90
CA LEU A 652 25.99 2.76 9.62
C LEU A 652 25.90 2.00 10.95
N SER A 653 24.85 2.25 11.73
CA SER A 653 24.44 1.26 12.72
C SER A 653 24.33 -0.08 11.99
N ASN A 654 24.95 -1.14 12.49
CA ASN A 654 24.88 -2.46 11.85
C ASN A 654 23.42 -2.98 11.70
N LEU A 655 22.44 -2.35 12.37
CA LEU A 655 21.00 -2.50 12.15
C LEU A 655 20.49 -1.97 10.79
N GLN A 656 21.17 -1.01 10.15
CA GLN A 656 20.79 -0.45 8.84
C GLN A 656 21.03 -1.41 7.67
N LYS A 657 21.72 -2.53 7.89
CA LYS A 657 21.96 -3.55 6.85
C LYS A 657 20.71 -4.40 6.54
N ASN A 658 19.65 -4.29 7.35
CA ASN A 658 18.39 -5.01 7.15
C ASN A 658 17.21 -4.04 7.37
N GLU A 659 16.55 -3.61 6.28
CA GLU A 659 15.46 -2.63 6.31
C GLU A 659 14.21 -3.13 7.08
N GLU A 660 13.96 -4.45 7.09
CA GLU A 660 12.81 -5.04 7.77
C GLU A 660 12.94 -4.92 9.30
N LEU A 661 14.11 -5.25 9.84
CA LEU A 661 14.40 -5.11 11.28
C LEU A 661 14.32 -3.66 11.76
N LYS A 662 14.79 -2.73 10.93
CA LYS A 662 14.71 -1.30 11.19
C LYS A 662 13.25 -0.84 11.33
N ASN A 663 12.37 -1.25 10.41
CA ASN A 663 10.98 -0.81 10.40
C ASN A 663 10.20 -1.31 11.63
N ILE A 664 10.39 -2.58 12.03
CA ILE A 664 9.72 -3.17 13.20
C ILE A 664 10.18 -2.46 14.50
N LEU A 665 11.50 -2.29 14.69
CA LEU A 665 12.04 -1.65 15.90
C LEU A 665 11.71 -0.14 15.97
N LEU A 666 11.71 0.57 14.83
CA LEU A 666 11.32 1.99 14.79
C LEU A 666 9.84 2.20 15.12
N GLN A 667 8.95 1.35 14.62
CA GLN A 667 7.51 1.49 14.83
C GLN A 667 7.06 1.08 16.24
N GLU A 668 7.75 0.10 16.85
CA GLU A 668 7.33 -0.49 18.13
C GLU A 668 8.19 -0.03 19.33
N THR A 669 9.43 0.42 19.08
CA THR A 669 10.35 0.90 20.12
C THR A 669 11.13 2.17 19.71
N PRO A 670 10.44 3.29 19.39
CA PRO A 670 11.11 4.52 18.93
C PRO A 670 12.28 4.96 19.84
N TRP A 671 12.14 4.74 21.15
CA TRP A 671 13.11 5.12 22.17
C TRP A 671 14.42 4.32 22.19
N VAL A 672 14.44 3.08 21.66
CA VAL A 672 15.65 2.25 21.58
C VAL A 672 16.68 2.91 20.65
N LEU A 673 16.21 3.74 19.71
CA LEU A 673 17.05 4.53 18.82
C LEU A 673 17.30 5.96 19.34
N ASP A 674 16.45 6.50 20.21
CA ASP A 674 16.61 7.83 20.81
C ASP A 674 17.93 8.01 21.59
N ALA A 675 18.51 6.92 22.11
CA ALA A 675 19.78 6.98 22.82
C ALA A 675 21.02 7.16 21.90
N LYS A 676 20.90 6.89 20.60
CA LYS A 676 21.96 7.04 19.56
C LYS A 676 21.67 8.13 18.53
N ASN A 677 20.53 8.81 18.67
CA ASN A 677 19.86 9.63 17.66
C ASN A 677 20.46 11.03 17.44
N GLU A 678 21.43 11.49 18.22
CA GLU A 678 21.87 12.90 18.12
C GLU A 678 22.62 13.20 16.81
N THR A 679 23.49 12.28 16.41
CA THR A 679 24.20 12.40 15.13
C THR A 679 23.25 12.17 13.96
N GLU A 680 22.31 11.23 14.09
CA GLU A 680 21.25 10.99 13.11
C GLU A 680 20.29 12.18 12.98
N GLN A 681 19.93 12.86 14.08
CA GLN A 681 19.06 14.03 14.08
C GLN A 681 19.78 15.26 13.53
N LYS A 682 21.07 15.45 13.85
CA LYS A 682 21.93 16.45 13.21
C LYS A 682 22.11 16.18 11.72
N GLN A 683 22.24 14.92 11.33
CA GLN A 683 22.31 14.50 9.93
C GLN A 683 20.98 14.71 9.23
N LYS A 684 19.84 14.31 9.81
CA LYS A 684 18.49 14.54 9.28
C LYS A 684 18.19 16.03 9.12
N LEU A 685 18.61 16.84 10.10
CA LEU A 685 18.52 18.29 10.02
C LEU A 685 19.42 18.83 8.90
N SER A 686 20.67 18.36 8.77
CA SER A 686 21.55 18.70 7.65
C SER A 686 20.96 18.27 6.28
N LEU A 687 20.32 17.11 6.22
CA LEU A 687 19.66 16.59 5.01
C LEU A 687 18.38 17.36 4.67
N LEU A 688 17.68 17.94 5.65
CA LEU A 688 16.57 18.88 5.44
C LEU A 688 17.03 20.18 4.76
N PHE A 689 18.34 20.45 4.74
CA PHE A 689 18.93 21.56 3.99
C PHE A 689 19.63 21.11 2.69
N ASP A 690 19.54 19.82 2.33
CA ASP A 690 20.00 19.31 1.04
C ASP A 690 18.95 19.59 -0.03
N LEU A 691 19.27 20.51 -0.94
CA LEU A 691 18.37 20.96 -2.00
C LEU A 691 17.95 19.83 -2.97
N ASN A 692 18.83 18.86 -3.24
CA ASN A 692 18.52 17.77 -4.17
C ASN A 692 17.61 16.73 -3.52
N ARG A 693 17.88 16.35 -2.27
CA ARG A 693 17.03 15.44 -1.51
C ARG A 693 15.65 16.04 -1.29
N ASN A 694 15.58 17.32 -0.88
CA ASN A 694 14.32 18.02 -0.66
C ASN A 694 13.45 18.08 -1.92
N ARG A 695 14.06 18.24 -3.11
CA ARG A 695 13.31 18.23 -4.37
C ARG A 695 12.64 16.88 -4.63
N ASN A 696 13.34 15.77 -4.36
CA ASN A 696 12.77 14.43 -4.53
C ASN A 696 11.66 14.14 -3.51
N ILE A 697 11.85 14.53 -2.24
CA ILE A 697 10.85 14.31 -1.19
C ILE A 697 9.62 15.18 -1.43
N THR A 698 9.78 16.46 -1.78
CA THR A 698 8.65 17.35 -2.09
C THR A 698 7.88 16.86 -3.32
N GLN A 699 8.56 16.40 -4.37
CA GLN A 699 7.90 15.80 -5.54
C GLN A 699 7.14 14.52 -5.19
N THR A 700 7.72 13.65 -4.36
CA THR A 700 7.05 12.43 -3.87
C THR A 700 5.81 12.77 -3.05
N ALA A 701 5.93 13.73 -2.14
CA ALA A 701 4.82 14.20 -1.32
C ALA A 701 3.71 14.82 -2.17
N LEU A 702 4.05 15.59 -3.22
CA LEU A 702 3.06 16.16 -4.16
C LEU A 702 2.32 15.07 -4.95
N LEU A 703 3.03 14.05 -5.44
CA LEU A 703 2.40 12.92 -6.13
C LEU A 703 1.42 12.17 -5.21
N ARG A 704 1.82 11.92 -3.96
CA ARG A 704 0.96 11.28 -2.95
C ARG A 704 -0.24 12.14 -2.57
N LEU A 705 -0.04 13.44 -2.39
CA LEU A 705 -1.15 14.39 -2.16
C LEU A 705 -2.12 14.41 -3.33
N GLN A 706 -1.63 14.33 -4.57
CA GLN A 706 -2.47 14.26 -5.75
C GLN A 706 -3.28 12.96 -5.80
N GLU A 707 -2.68 11.82 -5.43
CA GLU A 707 -3.38 10.53 -5.31
C GLU A 707 -4.49 10.54 -4.25
N LEU A 708 -4.35 11.37 -3.21
CA LEU A 708 -5.32 11.52 -2.12
C LEU A 708 -6.40 12.57 -2.42
N GLN A 709 -6.22 13.39 -3.46
CA GLN A 709 -7.24 14.32 -3.95
C GLN A 709 -8.29 13.55 -4.75
N THR A 710 -9.55 13.67 -4.35
CA THR A 710 -10.65 12.96 -4.99
C THR A 710 -11.10 13.63 -6.28
N THR A 711 -11.91 12.94 -7.09
CA THR A 711 -12.53 13.53 -8.30
C THR A 711 -13.47 14.69 -8.01
N GLU A 712 -13.92 14.85 -6.76
CA GLU A 712 -14.72 16.00 -6.32
C GLU A 712 -13.86 17.25 -6.04
N GLY A 713 -12.53 17.09 -6.02
CA GLY A 713 -11.55 18.17 -5.84
C GLY A 713 -11.03 18.32 -4.41
N GLY A 714 -11.72 17.78 -3.39
CA GLY A 714 -11.24 17.77 -2.01
C GLY A 714 -10.29 16.61 -1.71
N TRP A 715 -9.47 16.76 -0.67
CA TRP A 715 -8.59 15.69 -0.18
C TRP A 715 -9.31 14.77 0.79
N SER A 716 -9.15 13.46 0.58
CA SER A 716 -9.55 12.43 1.53
C SER A 716 -8.45 12.23 2.59
N TRP A 717 -8.81 11.80 3.81
CA TRP A 717 -7.79 11.55 4.84
C TRP A 717 -6.86 10.41 4.41
N PHE A 718 -7.45 9.26 4.04
CA PHE A 718 -6.78 8.14 3.38
C PHE A 718 -7.43 7.86 2.03
N LYS A 719 -6.67 7.26 1.11
CA LYS A 719 -7.15 6.90 -0.22
C LYS A 719 -8.42 6.04 -0.13
N GLY A 720 -9.47 6.46 -0.82
CA GLY A 720 -10.76 5.77 -0.87
C GLY A 720 -11.80 6.28 0.14
N PHE A 721 -11.42 7.13 1.10
CA PHE A 721 -12.39 7.88 1.90
C PHE A 721 -13.03 9.02 1.08
N ARG A 722 -14.13 9.57 1.61
CA ARG A 722 -14.73 10.79 1.07
C ARG A 722 -13.78 11.98 1.27
N PRO A 723 -13.84 13.01 0.42
CA PRO A 723 -13.08 14.22 0.68
C PRO A 723 -13.54 14.87 1.99
N SER A 724 -12.58 15.35 2.78
CA SER A 724 -12.81 16.06 4.03
C SER A 724 -12.69 17.56 3.82
N ILE A 725 -13.72 18.29 4.24
CA ILE A 725 -13.75 19.76 4.17
C ILE A 725 -12.61 20.33 5.01
N SER A 726 -12.45 19.87 6.26
CA SER A 726 -11.46 20.39 7.20
C SER A 726 -10.02 20.14 6.74
N ILE A 727 -9.71 18.93 6.26
CA ILE A 727 -8.39 18.62 5.69
C ILE A 727 -8.13 19.47 4.44
N THR A 728 -9.12 19.63 3.57
CA THR A 728 -8.97 20.42 2.35
C THR A 728 -8.72 21.90 2.66
N GLN A 729 -9.46 22.47 3.61
CA GLN A 729 -9.26 23.84 4.06
C GLN A 729 -7.90 24.03 4.76
N TYR A 730 -7.46 23.06 5.56
CA TYR A 730 -6.15 23.09 6.21
C TYR A 730 -4.99 23.03 5.21
N ILE A 731 -5.06 22.17 4.20
CA ILE A 731 -4.04 22.07 3.14
C ILE A 731 -3.97 23.39 2.35
N LEU A 732 -5.12 23.98 1.99
CA LEU A 732 -5.16 25.30 1.35
C LEU A 732 -4.58 26.38 2.26
N TYR A 733 -4.93 26.39 3.55
CA TYR A 733 -4.33 27.31 4.53
C TYR A 733 -2.80 27.20 4.56
N GLY A 734 -2.25 25.98 4.62
CA GLY A 734 -0.81 25.78 4.64
C GLY A 734 -0.13 26.17 3.32
N PHE A 735 -0.76 25.94 2.15
CA PHE A 735 -0.24 26.46 0.87
C PHE A 735 -0.17 27.99 0.86
N ASN A 736 -1.16 28.66 1.46
CA ASN A 736 -1.12 30.10 1.62
C ASN A 736 0.01 30.56 2.55
N GLN A 737 0.21 29.89 3.69
CA GLN A 737 1.32 30.20 4.60
C GLN A 737 2.70 30.11 3.91
N LEU A 738 2.93 29.07 3.10
CA LEU A 738 4.18 28.94 2.32
C LEU A 738 4.35 30.10 1.33
N THR A 739 3.26 30.54 0.71
CA THR A 739 3.25 31.72 -0.19
C THR A 739 3.57 33.00 0.58
N ASP A 740 2.98 33.21 1.78
CA ASP A 740 3.22 34.38 2.64
C ASP A 740 4.68 34.47 3.14
N LEU A 741 5.37 33.33 3.25
CA LEU A 741 6.82 33.26 3.52
C LEU A 741 7.69 33.54 2.28
N ASN A 742 7.11 33.88 1.13
CA ASN A 742 7.78 34.01 -0.16
C ASN A 742 8.54 32.73 -0.57
N ILE A 743 7.98 31.56 -0.27
CA ILE A 743 8.49 30.27 -0.74
C ILE A 743 7.86 29.96 -2.09
N ASP A 744 8.69 29.81 -3.12
CA ASP A 744 8.24 29.43 -4.46
C ASP A 744 7.80 27.95 -4.47
N ILE A 745 6.48 27.75 -4.45
CA ILE A 745 5.81 26.45 -4.52
C ILE A 745 4.96 26.32 -5.80
N ASP A 746 4.99 27.33 -6.67
CA ASP A 746 4.07 27.44 -7.79
C ASP A 746 4.55 26.58 -8.96
N SER A 747 4.07 25.34 -8.97
CA SER A 747 4.10 24.43 -10.12
C SER A 747 2.71 24.28 -10.72
N GLU A 748 2.63 23.87 -11.99
CA GLU A 748 1.37 23.56 -12.66
C GLU A 748 0.54 22.52 -11.87
N GLN A 749 1.23 21.53 -11.30
CA GLN A 749 0.62 20.50 -10.45
C GLN A 749 -0.01 21.09 -9.18
N VAL A 750 0.73 21.94 -8.44
CA VAL A 750 0.21 22.61 -7.23
C VAL A 750 -0.94 23.55 -7.57
N TYR A 751 -0.84 24.29 -8.68
CA TYR A 751 -1.92 25.16 -9.16
C TYR A 751 -3.20 24.37 -9.46
N SER A 752 -3.10 23.25 -10.18
CA SER A 752 -4.24 22.39 -10.49
C SER A 752 -4.90 21.82 -9.22
N MET A 753 -4.09 21.38 -8.26
CA MET A 753 -4.60 20.88 -6.97
C MET A 753 -5.30 21.98 -6.17
N LYS A 754 -4.71 23.18 -6.06
CA LYS A 754 -5.33 24.35 -5.40
C LYS A 754 -6.67 24.70 -6.04
N LEU A 755 -6.73 24.75 -7.37
CA LEU A 755 -7.96 25.10 -8.10
C LEU A 755 -9.08 24.08 -7.86
N SER A 756 -8.78 22.78 -7.95
CA SER A 756 -9.74 21.71 -7.67
C SER A 756 -10.25 21.75 -6.24
N ALA A 757 -9.36 22.00 -5.28
CA ALA A 757 -9.72 22.14 -3.87
C ALA A 757 -10.58 23.38 -3.59
N ILE A 758 -10.29 24.52 -4.23
CA ILE A 758 -11.12 25.74 -4.15
C ILE A 758 -12.52 25.47 -4.68
N LYS A 759 -12.64 24.86 -5.87
CA LYS A 759 -13.94 24.47 -6.44
C LYS A 759 -14.73 23.55 -5.48
N TYR A 760 -14.05 22.60 -4.85
CA TYR A 760 -14.65 21.71 -3.86
C TYR A 760 -15.18 22.48 -2.63
N ILE A 761 -14.36 23.30 -1.97
CA ILE A 761 -14.80 24.03 -0.76
C ILE A 761 -15.89 25.06 -1.07
N ASP A 762 -15.87 25.68 -2.27
CA ASP A 762 -16.93 26.59 -2.74
C ASP A 762 -18.27 25.83 -2.90
N ALA A 763 -18.25 24.64 -3.51
CA ALA A 763 -19.44 23.80 -3.68
C ALA A 763 -19.99 23.28 -2.33
N GLU A 764 -19.10 22.87 -1.41
CA GLU A 764 -19.44 22.45 -0.05
C GLU A 764 -20.11 23.58 0.75
N ALA A 765 -19.55 24.80 0.66
CA ALA A 765 -20.10 25.99 1.31
C ALA A 765 -21.49 26.34 0.77
N ILE A 766 -21.67 26.33 -0.56
CA ILE A 766 -22.99 26.51 -1.19
C ILE A 766 -23.99 25.50 -0.65
N ARG A 767 -23.63 24.20 -0.61
CA ARG A 767 -24.54 23.16 -0.14
C ARG A 767 -24.96 23.34 1.32
N ARG A 768 -24.03 23.73 2.20
CA ARG A 768 -24.35 24.04 3.60
C ARG A 768 -25.24 25.27 3.71
N PHE A 769 -25.00 26.31 2.91
CA PHE A 769 -25.82 27.51 2.90
C PHE A 769 -27.24 27.24 2.36
N GLU A 770 -27.40 26.43 1.32
CA GLU A 770 -28.71 26.02 0.82
C GLU A 770 -29.45 25.15 1.86
N SER A 771 -28.73 24.30 2.58
CA SER A 771 -29.29 23.53 3.71
C SER A 771 -29.77 24.47 4.82
N LEU A 772 -28.99 25.50 5.17
CA LEU A 772 -29.38 26.53 6.13
C LEU A 772 -30.66 27.24 5.67
N LYS A 773 -30.75 27.69 4.42
CA LYS A 773 -31.96 28.34 3.87
C LYS A 773 -33.19 27.43 3.91
N LYS A 774 -32.99 26.14 3.63
CA LYS A 774 -34.05 25.13 3.58
C LYS A 774 -34.61 24.80 4.97
N TYR A 775 -33.75 24.63 5.97
CA TYR A 775 -34.13 24.16 7.29
C TYR A 775 -34.35 25.28 8.32
N ASN A 776 -33.83 26.49 8.08
CA ASN A 776 -34.04 27.66 8.93
C ASN A 776 -34.79 28.77 8.19
N LYS A 777 -36.07 28.97 8.51
CA LYS A 777 -36.91 30.02 7.90
C LYS A 777 -36.44 31.45 8.22
N ASP A 778 -35.68 31.62 9.30
CA ASP A 778 -35.13 32.92 9.74
C ASP A 778 -33.63 33.03 9.43
N TRP A 779 -33.13 32.29 8.43
CA TRP A 779 -31.71 32.25 8.08
C TRP A 779 -31.10 33.64 7.82
N LYS A 780 -31.89 34.62 7.39
CA LYS A 780 -31.42 36.00 7.12
C LYS A 780 -31.00 36.77 8.38
N ASN A 781 -31.49 36.37 9.55
CA ASN A 781 -31.27 37.04 10.83
C ASN A 781 -30.41 36.20 11.79
N ILE A 782 -29.71 35.18 11.30
CA ILE A 782 -28.78 34.39 12.12
C ILE A 782 -27.73 35.31 12.75
N LYS A 783 -27.33 34.95 13.97
CA LYS A 783 -26.31 35.68 14.72
C LYS A 783 -24.94 35.00 14.69
N SER A 784 -24.88 33.75 14.25
CA SER A 784 -23.63 33.00 14.10
C SER A 784 -23.68 32.06 12.89
N ILE A 785 -22.50 31.66 12.44
CA ILE A 785 -22.26 30.61 11.44
C ILE A 785 -21.45 29.48 12.10
N SER A 786 -21.37 28.32 11.45
CA SER A 786 -20.52 27.22 11.91
C SER A 786 -19.03 27.58 11.82
N THR A 787 -18.19 26.99 12.67
CA THR A 787 -16.72 27.17 12.60
C THR A 787 -16.19 26.78 11.21
N THR A 788 -16.66 25.68 10.64
CA THR A 788 -16.32 25.24 9.26
C THR A 788 -16.67 26.27 8.18
N ASP A 789 -17.76 27.03 8.34
CA ASP A 789 -18.12 28.10 7.39
C ASP A 789 -17.26 29.37 7.59
N LEU A 790 -16.82 29.65 8.83
CA LEU A 790 -15.89 30.72 9.12
C LEU A 790 -14.48 30.40 8.63
N GLU A 791 -14.01 29.17 8.82
CA GLU A 791 -12.76 28.65 8.25
C GLU A 791 -12.78 28.74 6.72
N TYR A 792 -13.92 28.38 6.09
CA TYR A 792 -14.13 28.59 4.67
C TYR A 792 -13.95 30.07 4.26
N LEU A 793 -14.61 31.02 4.94
CA LEU A 793 -14.44 32.45 4.65
C LEU A 793 -12.97 32.86 4.75
N PHE A 794 -12.32 32.44 5.83
CA PHE A 794 -10.94 32.74 6.11
C PHE A 794 -10.01 32.23 5.00
N VAL A 795 -10.05 30.92 4.70
CA VAL A 795 -9.23 30.30 3.66
C VAL A 795 -9.54 30.90 2.30
N ARG A 796 -10.83 31.02 1.93
CA ARG A 796 -11.23 31.52 0.62
C ARG A 796 -10.82 32.97 0.38
N SER A 797 -10.71 33.78 1.44
CA SER A 797 -10.23 35.18 1.39
C SER A 797 -8.75 35.32 1.03
N SER A 798 -7.97 34.24 1.10
CA SER A 798 -6.56 34.21 0.68
C SER A 798 -6.38 33.86 -0.80
N TYR A 799 -7.46 33.52 -1.50
CA TYR A 799 -7.44 33.08 -2.90
C TYR A 799 -8.22 34.03 -3.83
N ASN A 800 -8.11 35.35 -3.61
CA ASN A 800 -8.87 36.36 -4.36
C ASN A 800 -8.51 36.43 -5.86
N GLN A 801 -7.33 35.94 -6.24
CA GLN A 801 -6.91 35.75 -7.63
C GLN A 801 -7.81 34.75 -8.39
N HIS A 802 -8.51 33.87 -7.67
CA HIS A 802 -9.54 33.00 -8.24
C HIS A 802 -10.90 33.66 -8.07
N GLN A 803 -11.46 34.16 -9.17
CA GLN A 803 -12.73 34.88 -9.16
C GLN A 803 -13.85 34.02 -8.55
N MET A 804 -14.60 34.61 -7.61
CA MET A 804 -15.79 33.96 -7.04
C MET A 804 -16.95 34.10 -8.01
N ASP A 805 -17.67 33.00 -8.23
CA ASP A 805 -18.94 33.06 -8.95
C ASP A 805 -19.98 33.87 -8.16
N LYS A 806 -21.06 34.27 -8.83
CA LYS A 806 -22.09 35.14 -8.24
C LYS A 806 -22.67 34.55 -6.95
N GLU A 807 -22.99 33.25 -6.97
CA GLU A 807 -23.57 32.53 -5.83
C GLU A 807 -22.62 32.46 -4.65
N VAL A 808 -21.34 32.16 -4.92
CA VAL A 808 -20.25 32.16 -3.92
C VAL A 808 -20.08 33.55 -3.33
N SER A 809 -20.10 34.59 -4.17
CA SER A 809 -19.96 35.98 -3.73
C SER A 809 -21.12 36.43 -2.84
N GLU A 810 -22.36 36.05 -3.16
CA GLU A 810 -23.53 36.35 -2.34
C GLU A 810 -23.46 35.67 -0.96
N LEU A 811 -23.11 34.38 -0.93
CA LEU A 811 -22.89 33.63 0.31
C LEU A 811 -21.77 34.23 1.15
N TYR A 812 -20.62 34.49 0.53
CA TYR A 812 -19.43 35.01 1.18
C TYR A 812 -19.73 36.37 1.84
N ASN A 813 -20.35 37.29 1.11
CA ASN A 813 -20.73 38.60 1.63
C ASN A 813 -21.79 38.50 2.74
N PHE A 814 -22.75 37.58 2.63
CA PHE A 814 -23.74 37.35 3.68
C PHE A 814 -23.08 36.89 4.98
N TYR A 815 -22.29 35.81 4.94
CA TYR A 815 -21.60 35.30 6.13
C TYR A 815 -20.60 36.32 6.69
N LEU A 816 -19.86 37.03 5.84
CA LEU A 816 -18.95 38.10 6.27
C LEU A 816 -19.70 39.20 7.04
N SER A 817 -20.92 39.55 6.62
CA SER A 817 -21.75 40.53 7.33
C SER A 817 -22.28 40.03 8.69
N VAL A 818 -22.52 38.71 8.81
CA VAL A 818 -22.96 38.08 10.07
C VAL A 818 -21.83 38.10 11.08
N VAL A 819 -20.62 37.69 10.68
CA VAL A 819 -19.46 37.63 11.59
C VAL A 819 -18.98 39.02 11.99
N GLU A 820 -19.04 40.01 11.09
CA GLU A 820 -18.70 41.40 11.40
C GLU A 820 -19.62 42.02 12.46
N LYS A 821 -20.94 41.74 12.40
CA LYS A 821 -21.92 42.29 13.35
C LYS A 821 -21.92 41.57 14.70
N ASN A 822 -21.56 40.28 14.72
CA ASN A 822 -21.74 39.41 15.88
C ASN A 822 -20.43 38.78 16.38
N TRP A 823 -19.27 39.39 16.09
CA TRP A 823 -17.95 38.85 16.44
C TRP A 823 -17.79 38.53 17.94
N THR A 824 -18.50 39.23 18.83
CA THR A 824 -18.48 38.99 20.28
C THR A 824 -19.10 37.66 20.69
N SER A 825 -19.94 37.04 19.84
CA SER A 825 -20.55 35.73 20.12
C SER A 825 -19.61 34.54 19.91
N TYR A 826 -18.44 34.77 19.30
CA TYR A 826 -17.49 33.75 18.91
C TYR A 826 -16.38 33.52 19.96
N GLY A 827 -15.75 32.34 19.91
CA GLY A 827 -14.65 31.96 20.79
C GLY A 827 -13.30 32.57 20.40
N LEU A 828 -12.23 32.11 21.06
CA LEU A 828 -10.88 32.61 20.84
C LEU A 828 -10.38 32.38 19.42
N TYR A 829 -10.57 31.18 18.88
CA TYR A 829 -10.16 30.82 17.54
C TYR A 829 -10.93 31.59 16.48
N GLU A 830 -12.26 31.56 16.54
CA GLU A 830 -13.10 32.18 15.53
C GLU A 830 -12.88 33.70 15.46
N ARG A 831 -12.68 34.37 16.61
CA ARG A 831 -12.34 35.80 16.63
C ARG A 831 -11.02 36.11 15.92
N SER A 832 -10.07 35.18 15.90
CA SER A 832 -8.77 35.39 15.26
C SER A 832 -8.91 35.39 13.74
N LEU A 833 -9.73 34.46 13.21
CA LEU A 833 -10.11 34.43 11.80
C LEU A 833 -10.88 35.69 11.41
N ILE A 834 -11.82 36.14 12.26
CA ILE A 834 -12.58 37.38 12.05
C ILE A 834 -11.63 38.59 12.02
N ALA A 835 -10.64 38.67 12.91
CA ALA A 835 -9.66 39.75 12.90
C ALA A 835 -8.91 39.84 11.56
N GLN A 836 -8.47 38.69 11.02
CA GLN A 836 -7.82 38.64 9.71
C GLN A 836 -8.76 39.07 8.57
N LEU A 837 -10.01 38.61 8.59
CA LEU A 837 -11.04 39.01 7.63
C LEU A 837 -11.35 40.52 7.69
N MET A 838 -11.43 41.09 8.91
CA MET A 838 -11.67 42.52 9.10
C MET A 838 -10.49 43.37 8.64
N ASN A 839 -9.25 42.89 8.83
CA ASN A 839 -8.06 43.54 8.28
C ASN A 839 -8.10 43.59 6.75
N LYS A 840 -8.42 42.47 6.08
CA LYS A 840 -8.58 42.42 4.61
C LYS A 840 -9.70 43.34 4.10
N LYS A 841 -10.75 43.57 4.91
CA LYS A 841 -11.84 44.53 4.62
C LYS A 841 -11.48 45.98 4.94
N ASN A 842 -10.32 46.25 5.53
CA ASN A 842 -9.96 47.56 6.11
C ASN A 842 -10.93 48.04 7.20
N ASN A 843 -11.60 47.13 7.92
CA ASN A 843 -12.43 47.47 9.07
C ASN A 843 -11.57 47.51 10.35
N THR A 844 -10.81 48.58 10.51
CA THR A 844 -9.89 48.78 11.65
C THR A 844 -10.61 48.83 12.99
N ARG A 845 -11.88 49.27 13.03
CA ARG A 845 -12.64 49.38 14.28
C ARG A 845 -12.86 48.00 14.91
N VAL A 846 -13.45 47.07 14.16
CA VAL A 846 -13.74 45.71 14.68
C VAL A 846 -12.44 44.96 14.96
N LEU A 847 -11.42 45.13 14.11
CA LEU A 847 -10.09 44.58 14.36
C LEU A 847 -9.56 45.01 15.73
N GLN A 848 -9.52 46.33 16.01
CA GLN A 848 -8.99 46.84 17.27
C GLN A 848 -9.85 46.44 18.48
N ASP A 849 -11.18 46.34 18.32
CA ASP A 849 -12.06 45.84 19.37
C ASP A 849 -11.76 44.36 19.71
N ILE A 850 -11.44 43.52 18.72
CA ILE A 850 -11.03 42.12 18.93
C ILE A 850 -9.69 42.05 19.66
N ILE A 851 -8.68 42.81 19.24
CA ILE A 851 -7.36 42.82 19.90
C ILE A 851 -7.47 43.31 21.34
N LYS A 852 -8.28 44.34 21.58
CA LYS A 852 -8.59 44.81 22.93
C LYS A 852 -9.24 43.69 23.77
N SER A 853 -10.20 42.96 23.21
CA SER A 853 -10.84 41.83 23.89
C SER A 853 -9.84 40.73 24.24
N TYR A 854 -8.91 40.41 23.35
CA TYR A 854 -7.85 39.44 23.65
C TYR A 854 -6.98 39.86 24.82
N ARG A 855 -6.54 41.13 24.86
CA ARG A 855 -5.77 41.70 25.98
C ARG A 855 -6.52 41.56 27.30
N GLU A 856 -7.80 41.93 27.32
CA GLU A 856 -8.66 41.88 28.52
C GLU A 856 -8.86 40.46 29.08
N HIS A 857 -8.82 39.43 28.23
CA HIS A 857 -9.06 38.03 28.62
C HIS A 857 -7.80 37.18 28.65
N SER A 858 -6.63 37.78 28.42
CA SER A 858 -5.34 37.10 28.52
C SER A 858 -4.85 37.04 29.96
N VAL A 859 -4.11 36.00 30.29
CA VAL A 859 -3.27 35.94 31.48
C VAL A 859 -1.85 36.26 31.04
N VAL A 860 -1.25 37.26 31.68
CA VAL A 860 0.17 37.57 31.53
C VAL A 860 0.87 37.16 32.81
N SER A 861 1.86 36.29 32.70
CA SER A 861 2.68 35.86 33.83
C SER A 861 4.14 35.84 33.44
N ASP A 862 5.01 36.10 34.42
CA ASP A 862 6.45 36.01 34.22
C ASP A 862 6.88 34.58 33.86
N GLU A 863 6.15 33.55 34.30
CA GLU A 863 6.51 32.15 34.02
C GLU A 863 6.08 31.67 32.62
N LEU A 864 4.83 31.93 32.23
CA LEU A 864 4.22 31.36 31.02
C LEU A 864 4.06 32.37 29.87
N GLY A 865 4.36 33.66 30.08
CA GLY A 865 4.11 34.70 29.09
C GLY A 865 2.62 35.10 29.02
N MET A 866 2.15 35.49 27.84
CA MET A 866 0.76 35.88 27.58
C MET A 866 -0.02 34.71 26.97
N TYR A 867 -1.16 34.31 27.55
CA TYR A 867 -1.94 33.15 27.10
C TYR A 867 -3.40 33.14 27.59
N TRP A 868 -4.17 32.13 27.17
CA TRP A 868 -5.57 31.93 27.56
C TRP A 868 -5.77 30.55 28.22
N PRO A 869 -5.93 30.47 29.56
CA PRO A 869 -5.99 29.19 30.30
C PRO A 869 -7.14 28.26 29.89
N ASN A 870 -8.27 28.84 29.48
CA ASN A 870 -9.49 28.13 29.10
C ASN A 870 -9.58 27.84 27.59
N ASN A 871 -8.46 27.89 26.87
CA ASN A 871 -8.44 27.58 25.46
C ASN A 871 -8.73 26.08 25.23
N ARG A 872 -9.87 25.78 24.61
CA ARG A 872 -10.35 24.44 24.28
C ARG A 872 -10.93 24.39 22.86
N ALA A 873 -10.59 25.37 22.01
CA ALA A 873 -11.22 25.52 20.71
C ALA A 873 -10.69 24.51 19.69
N ASN A 874 -11.55 24.15 18.74
CA ASN A 874 -11.19 23.32 17.60
C ASN A 874 -10.68 24.21 16.46
N VAL A 875 -9.63 23.75 15.79
CA VAL A 875 -8.99 24.38 14.64
C VAL A 875 -8.95 23.37 13.51
N PHE A 876 -9.73 23.60 12.46
CA PHE A 876 -9.94 22.65 11.37
C PHE A 876 -10.31 21.24 11.89
N MET A 877 -9.43 20.25 11.72
CA MET A 877 -9.60 18.86 12.14
C MET A 877 -9.07 18.56 13.55
N SER A 878 -8.59 19.56 14.28
CA SER A 878 -7.81 19.38 15.50
C SER A 878 -8.38 20.13 16.70
N GLN A 879 -8.09 19.62 17.90
CA GLN A 879 -8.26 20.40 19.13
C GLN A 879 -6.86 20.80 19.61
N SER A 880 -6.42 21.98 19.19
CA SER A 880 -5.02 22.41 19.36
C SER A 880 -4.95 23.79 19.99
N ALA A 881 -4.67 23.84 21.29
CA ALA A 881 -4.50 25.13 21.99
C ALA A 881 -3.30 25.90 21.40
N ILE A 882 -2.31 25.17 20.87
CA ILE A 882 -1.15 25.69 20.17
C ILE A 882 -1.56 26.42 18.90
N SER A 883 -2.33 25.75 18.02
CA SER A 883 -2.76 26.34 16.76
C SER A 883 -3.66 27.55 17.01
N VAL A 884 -4.61 27.50 17.95
CA VAL A 884 -5.42 28.68 18.29
C VAL A 884 -4.52 29.85 18.71
N HIS A 885 -3.47 29.59 19.48
CA HIS A 885 -2.55 30.62 19.93
C HIS A 885 -1.76 31.23 18.78
N THR A 886 -1.31 30.44 17.80
CA THR A 886 -0.62 30.97 16.61
C THR A 886 -1.55 31.83 15.76
N PHE A 887 -2.82 31.45 15.61
CA PHE A 887 -3.83 32.29 14.95
C PHE A 887 -4.09 33.61 15.69
N ILE A 888 -4.09 33.61 17.02
CA ILE A 888 -4.19 34.84 17.82
C ILE A 888 -2.93 35.69 17.64
N MET A 889 -1.74 35.09 17.58
CA MET A 889 -0.49 35.81 17.29
C MET A 889 -0.56 36.53 15.94
N ASP A 890 -1.11 35.90 14.90
CA ASP A 890 -1.36 36.54 13.60
C ASP A 890 -2.32 37.74 13.74
N ALA A 891 -3.37 37.62 14.55
CA ALA A 891 -4.29 38.71 14.83
C ALA A 891 -3.60 39.89 15.56
N PHE A 892 -2.76 39.62 16.56
CA PHE A 892 -1.95 40.65 17.25
C PHE A 892 -0.98 41.33 16.29
N LYS A 893 -0.33 40.57 15.40
CA LYS A 893 0.61 41.09 14.40
C LYS A 893 -0.06 42.10 13.47
N ILE A 894 -1.21 41.77 12.88
CA ILE A 894 -1.96 42.70 12.02
C ILE A 894 -2.64 43.84 12.82
N GLY A 895 -2.87 43.61 14.12
CA GLY A 895 -3.47 44.56 15.05
C GLY A 895 -2.51 45.63 15.59
N GLY A 896 -1.22 45.55 15.28
CA GLY A 896 -0.20 46.51 15.75
C GLY A 896 0.30 46.23 17.17
N ALA A 897 0.52 44.97 17.53
CA ALA A 897 1.14 44.59 18.80
C ALA A 897 2.57 45.13 18.95
N THR A 898 2.97 45.41 20.19
CA THR A 898 4.35 45.77 20.54
C THR A 898 5.27 44.55 20.52
N ASP A 899 6.59 44.78 20.42
CA ASP A 899 7.59 43.70 20.49
C ASP A 899 7.48 42.90 21.80
N ASP A 900 7.20 43.57 22.92
CA ASP A 900 7.04 42.92 24.24
C ASP A 900 5.79 42.02 24.30
N GLU A 901 4.67 42.45 23.70
CA GLU A 901 3.46 41.61 23.60
C GLU A 901 3.72 40.37 22.74
N MET A 902 4.36 40.57 21.58
CA MET A 902 4.72 39.45 20.70
C MET A 902 5.72 38.50 21.37
N ASN A 903 6.70 39.02 22.11
CA ASN A 903 7.66 38.24 22.87
C ASN A 903 6.97 37.41 23.96
N ASN A 904 5.98 37.97 24.66
CA ASN A 904 5.20 37.23 25.67
C ASN A 904 4.32 36.14 25.05
N LEU A 905 3.74 36.36 23.87
CA LEU A 905 2.98 35.33 23.15
C LEU A 905 3.90 34.20 22.66
N LYS A 906 5.08 34.53 22.13
CA LYS A 906 6.12 33.55 21.75
C LYS A 906 6.59 32.73 22.96
N LYS A 907 6.79 33.40 24.11
CA LYS A 907 7.18 32.75 25.37
C LYS A 907 6.21 31.64 25.72
N TRP A 908 4.90 31.88 25.69
CA TRP A 908 3.92 30.82 25.91
C TRP A 908 4.01 29.69 24.89
N LEU A 909 4.04 30.01 23.60
CA LEU A 909 4.04 29.04 22.50
C LEU A 909 5.21 28.06 22.60
N LEU A 910 6.41 28.60 22.81
CA LEU A 910 7.62 27.82 22.99
C LEU A 910 7.56 27.02 24.32
N LYS A 911 6.99 27.57 25.40
CA LYS A 911 6.85 26.87 26.70
C LYS A 911 5.97 25.62 26.64
N GLN A 912 5.04 25.56 25.68
CA GLN A 912 4.18 24.38 25.52
C GLN A 912 4.88 23.19 24.86
N LYS A 913 6.06 23.38 24.25
CA LYS A 913 6.84 22.28 23.66
C LYS A 913 7.29 21.32 24.77
N GLN A 914 6.96 20.03 24.65
CA GLN A 914 7.24 19.05 25.71
C GLN A 914 8.63 18.40 25.58
N THR A 915 8.87 17.76 24.45
CA THR A 915 10.10 17.05 24.12
C THR A 915 10.61 17.56 22.78
N GLN A 916 10.26 16.88 21.68
CA GLN A 916 10.69 17.21 20.32
C GLN A 916 9.57 17.83 19.48
N LEU A 917 8.30 17.59 19.84
CA LEU A 917 7.11 18.03 19.09
C LEU A 917 6.14 18.83 19.98
N TRP A 918 5.28 19.60 19.32
CA TRP A 918 3.99 20.00 19.90
C TRP A 918 2.99 18.84 19.75
N GLU A 919 1.80 18.97 20.34
CA GLU A 919 0.79 17.91 20.49
C GLU A 919 0.35 17.20 19.19
N SER A 920 0.65 17.77 18.02
CA SER A 920 0.35 17.18 16.72
C SER A 920 1.28 17.66 15.61
N THR A 921 1.23 16.98 14.47
CA THR A 921 1.94 17.34 13.23
C THR A 921 1.62 18.76 12.76
N HIS A 922 0.35 19.16 12.78
CA HIS A 922 -0.08 20.49 12.33
C HIS A 922 0.22 21.58 13.37
N ALA A 923 0.06 21.30 14.67
CA ALA A 923 0.43 22.23 15.73
C ALA A 923 1.93 22.55 15.69
N THR A 924 2.74 21.54 15.38
CA THR A 924 4.18 21.71 15.15
C THR A 924 4.45 22.61 13.94
N ALA A 925 3.77 22.37 12.81
CA ALA A 925 3.90 23.22 11.62
C ALA A 925 3.47 24.68 11.88
N ASP A 926 2.32 24.89 12.51
CA ASP A 926 1.78 26.22 12.84
C ASP A 926 2.68 26.97 13.81
N ALA A 927 3.20 26.28 14.84
CA ALA A 927 4.12 26.88 15.81
C ALA A 927 5.43 27.32 15.15
N VAL A 928 5.99 26.48 14.27
CA VAL A 928 7.19 26.83 13.51
C VAL A 928 6.92 28.05 12.61
N TYR A 929 5.81 28.06 11.87
CA TYR A 929 5.42 29.20 11.06
C TYR A 929 5.30 30.50 11.87
N ALA A 930 4.58 30.47 13.00
CA ALA A 930 4.38 31.64 13.85
C ALA A 930 5.70 32.18 14.41
N LEU A 931 6.64 31.29 14.75
CA LEU A 931 7.95 31.67 15.28
C LEU A 931 8.86 32.26 14.21
N LEU A 932 8.80 31.78 12.97
CA LEU A 932 9.56 32.31 11.84
C LEU A 932 8.99 33.64 11.32
N SER A 933 7.68 33.83 11.39
CA SER A 933 6.99 34.96 10.75
C SER A 933 6.74 36.17 11.66
N SER A 934 7.06 36.12 12.96
CA SER A 934 6.70 37.20 13.92
C SER A 934 7.88 37.74 14.74
N GLY A 935 7.86 39.03 15.11
CA GLY A 935 8.67 39.67 16.17
C GLY A 935 10.18 39.86 15.93
N SER A 936 10.90 40.22 17.01
CA SER A 936 12.36 40.37 17.06
C SER A 936 13.12 39.06 16.80
N ASP A 937 14.33 39.15 16.22
CA ASP A 937 15.16 38.01 15.82
C ASP A 937 15.76 37.28 17.04
N TRP A 938 15.01 36.32 17.58
CA TRP A 938 15.47 35.44 18.66
C TRP A 938 16.54 34.43 18.18
N PHE A 939 16.88 34.37 16.88
CA PHE A 939 18.02 33.57 16.39
C PHE A 939 19.36 34.29 16.52
N SER A 940 19.37 35.55 16.97
CA SER A 940 20.58 36.29 17.34
C SER A 940 21.07 35.90 18.74
N VAL A 941 22.36 35.59 18.87
CA VAL A 941 22.96 34.91 20.04
C VAL A 941 23.58 35.95 20.98
N ASP A 942 23.16 36.00 22.26
CA ASP A 942 23.89 36.67 23.35
C ASP A 942 23.46 36.13 24.74
N GLY A 943 24.14 35.10 25.28
CA GLY A 943 23.95 34.64 26.66
C GLY A 943 24.76 33.39 27.09
N THR A 944 24.97 33.20 28.41
CA THR A 944 25.62 32.02 29.02
C THR A 944 24.78 31.46 30.18
N THR A 945 24.60 30.14 30.25
CA THR A 945 23.83 29.46 31.33
C THR A 945 24.70 28.51 32.14
N LYS A 946 24.49 28.47 33.46
CA LYS A 946 25.07 27.50 34.39
C LYS A 946 23.96 26.66 35.03
N VAL A 947 24.16 25.34 35.08
CA VAL A 947 23.20 24.40 35.69
C VAL A 947 23.90 23.56 36.76
N THR A 948 23.24 23.34 37.88
CA THR A 948 23.70 22.50 39.00
C THR A 948 22.62 21.47 39.31
N LEU A 949 22.99 20.18 39.40
CA LEU A 949 22.11 19.10 39.90
C LEU A 949 22.62 18.67 41.28
N GLY A 950 21.77 18.77 42.29
CA GLY A 950 22.16 18.63 43.69
C GLY A 950 23.30 19.62 44.02
N ASN A 951 24.44 19.08 44.45
CA ASN A 951 25.66 19.87 44.72
C ASN A 951 26.67 19.88 43.56
N LYS A 952 26.34 19.24 42.43
CA LYS A 952 27.28 19.05 41.31
C LYS A 952 27.01 20.08 40.21
N LEU A 953 28.01 20.90 39.90
CA LEU A 953 28.00 21.75 38.70
C LEU A 953 28.04 20.86 37.46
N VAL A 954 27.12 21.08 36.53
CA VAL A 954 27.13 20.41 35.23
C VAL A 954 28.09 21.16 34.32
N GLU A 955 29.23 20.54 34.04
CA GLU A 955 30.20 21.02 33.06
C GLU A 955 30.04 20.21 31.77
N PRO A 956 29.34 20.74 30.75
CA PRO A 956 29.07 19.99 29.55
C PRO A 956 30.35 19.70 28.78
N LYS A 957 30.51 18.45 28.31
CA LYS A 957 31.69 18.01 27.53
C LYS A 957 31.84 18.76 26.20
N SER A 958 30.72 19.23 25.63
CA SER A 958 30.67 20.06 24.44
C SER A 958 29.44 20.95 24.46
N SER A 959 29.60 22.24 24.15
CA SER A 959 28.50 23.18 23.94
C SER A 959 28.42 23.57 22.47
N GLU A 960 27.23 23.55 21.89
CA GLU A 960 27.03 23.92 20.48
C GLU A 960 27.31 25.41 20.24
N LEU A 961 28.15 25.70 19.25
CA LEU A 961 28.49 27.05 18.82
C LEU A 961 27.22 27.75 18.30
N GLY A 962 26.82 28.83 18.98
CA GLY A 962 25.72 29.72 18.57
C GLY A 962 24.35 29.43 19.20
N THR A 963 24.07 28.23 19.69
CA THR A 963 22.82 27.95 20.45
C THR A 963 23.06 27.95 21.96
N GLY A 964 24.30 27.70 22.38
CA GLY A 964 24.61 27.40 23.78
C GLY A 964 23.86 26.15 24.27
N TYR A 965 23.42 25.29 23.34
CA TYR A 965 22.81 24.01 23.66
C TYR A 965 23.86 23.06 24.20
N PHE A 966 23.49 22.36 25.26
CA PHE A 966 24.24 21.24 25.77
C PHE A 966 23.28 20.19 26.33
N LYS A 967 23.75 18.95 26.31
CA LYS A 967 23.05 17.79 26.81
C LYS A 967 24.00 16.96 27.63
N GLU A 968 23.58 16.59 28.82
CA GLU A 968 24.31 15.66 29.69
C GLU A 968 23.36 14.57 30.13
N ALA A 969 23.86 13.34 30.20
CA ALA A 969 23.05 12.19 30.57
C ALA A 969 23.78 11.31 31.57
N TRP A 970 23.01 10.80 32.52
CA TRP A 970 23.45 9.89 33.57
C TRP A 970 22.74 8.56 33.38
N SER A 971 23.52 7.49 33.37
CA SER A 971 23.04 6.11 33.29
C SER A 971 22.51 5.64 34.63
N ARG A 972 21.77 4.52 34.64
CA ARG A 972 21.12 3.93 35.82
C ARG A 972 21.92 4.03 37.14
N THR A 973 23.21 3.67 37.14
CA THR A 973 24.04 3.65 38.35
C THR A 973 24.49 5.04 38.82
N GLU A 974 24.38 6.04 37.95
CA GLU A 974 24.81 7.41 38.20
C GLU A 974 23.66 8.30 38.70
N ILE A 975 22.40 7.85 38.62
CA ILE A 975 21.22 8.59 39.05
C ILE A 975 21.07 8.46 40.57
N SER A 976 21.08 9.59 41.28
CA SER A 976 20.93 9.64 42.73
C SER A 976 19.79 10.57 43.18
N PRO A 977 19.16 10.32 44.34
CA PRO A 977 18.01 11.11 44.82
C PRO A 977 18.27 12.63 44.96
N ASP A 978 19.51 13.04 45.24
CA ASP A 978 19.89 14.46 45.33
C ASP A 978 19.82 15.20 43.99
N MET A 979 19.86 14.47 42.86
CA MET A 979 19.64 15.02 41.52
C MET A 979 18.20 15.51 41.30
N ALA A 980 17.28 15.26 42.23
CA ALA A 980 15.94 15.86 42.23
C ALA A 980 15.98 17.39 42.33
N ASN A 981 16.99 17.99 42.95
CA ASN A 981 17.09 19.45 43.05
C ASN A 981 17.99 20.01 41.95
N VAL A 982 17.48 20.93 41.14
CA VAL A 982 18.23 21.54 40.03
C VAL A 982 18.24 23.05 40.17
N SER A 983 19.40 23.71 40.12
CA SER A 983 19.49 25.18 40.11
C SER A 983 20.15 25.68 38.84
N VAL A 984 19.56 26.71 38.23
CA VAL A 984 19.92 27.24 36.91
C VAL A 984 20.14 28.75 37.02
N THR A 985 21.26 29.25 36.50
CA THR A 985 21.60 30.68 36.43
C THR A 985 21.87 31.08 34.97
N HIS A 986 21.13 32.05 34.44
CA HIS A 986 21.30 32.54 33.06
C HIS A 986 21.78 33.99 33.01
N LYS A 987 22.77 34.26 32.15
CA LYS A 987 23.31 35.61 31.89
C LYS A 987 23.20 35.90 30.39
N GLY A 988 22.08 36.49 29.97
CA GLY A 988 21.76 36.85 28.59
C GLY A 988 20.50 37.70 28.53
N ASN A 989 20.15 38.23 27.35
CA ASN A 989 18.94 39.03 27.16
C ASN A 989 17.75 38.20 26.65
N SER A 990 18.00 36.97 26.18
CA SER A 990 16.96 36.01 25.80
C SER A 990 16.60 35.11 27.00
N PRO A 991 15.40 34.53 27.03
CA PRO A 991 15.09 33.46 27.96
C PRO A 991 15.93 32.21 27.64
N SER A 992 16.27 31.41 28.67
CA SER A 992 17.03 30.16 28.52
C SER A 992 16.29 29.01 29.18
N TRP A 993 16.17 27.88 28.49
CA TRP A 993 15.32 26.78 28.92
C TRP A 993 16.01 25.44 28.76
N GLY A 994 15.57 24.51 29.57
CA GLY A 994 15.94 23.12 29.48
C GLY A 994 14.93 22.23 30.15
N ALA A 995 15.19 20.94 30.10
CA ALA A 995 14.39 19.95 30.77
C ALA A 995 15.29 18.84 31.31
N LEU A 996 14.85 18.26 32.41
CA LEU A 996 15.42 17.07 33.00
C LEU A 996 14.45 15.92 32.76
N TYR A 997 14.87 14.93 31.97
CA TYR A 997 14.07 13.77 31.59
C TYR A 997 14.49 12.56 32.42
N LEU A 998 13.58 11.99 33.20
CA LEU A 998 13.75 10.71 33.85
C LEU A 998 13.04 9.64 33.02
N GLN A 999 13.81 8.69 32.52
CA GLN A 999 13.29 7.55 31.77
C GLN A 999 13.46 6.29 32.60
N TYR A 1000 12.41 5.49 32.71
CA TYR A 1000 12.41 4.22 33.43
C TYR A 1000 11.49 3.21 32.74
N PHE A 1001 11.77 1.92 32.94
CA PHE A 1001 10.93 0.85 32.42
C PHE A 1001 9.88 0.41 33.44
N GLU A 1002 8.69 0.05 32.94
CA GLU A 1002 7.59 -0.55 33.72
C GLU A 1002 6.97 -1.74 32.94
N ASP A 1003 6.55 -2.81 33.62
CA ASP A 1003 6.09 -4.07 33.00
C ASP A 1003 4.70 -3.93 32.31
N MET A 1004 4.57 -4.37 31.04
CA MET A 1004 3.31 -4.27 30.27
C MET A 1004 2.18 -5.17 30.80
N ASP A 1005 2.51 -6.29 31.43
CA ASP A 1005 1.54 -7.28 31.92
C ASP A 1005 0.86 -6.84 33.24
N LYS A 1006 1.24 -5.66 33.77
CA LYS A 1006 0.64 -5.03 34.96
C LYS A 1006 -0.11 -3.74 34.64
N ILE A 1007 -0.24 -3.40 33.35
CA ILE A 1007 -0.97 -2.22 32.91
C ILE A 1007 -2.46 -2.43 33.22
N GLN A 1008 -2.99 -1.56 34.08
CA GLN A 1008 -4.42 -1.50 34.37
C GLN A 1008 -5.12 -0.73 33.25
N LYS A 1009 -6.36 -1.12 32.94
CA LYS A 1009 -7.21 -0.44 31.97
C LYS A 1009 -7.35 1.06 32.30
N SER A 1010 -7.30 1.93 31.29
CA SER A 1010 -7.61 3.35 31.43
C SER A 1010 -9.06 3.63 30.98
N ASP A 1011 -9.91 4.14 31.88
CA ASP A 1011 -11.27 4.54 31.55
C ASP A 1011 -11.33 6.02 31.10
N GLY A 1012 -12.01 6.29 29.99
CA GLY A 1012 -12.12 7.63 29.40
C GLY A 1012 -13.39 7.81 28.55
N SER A 1013 -13.52 8.97 27.89
CA SER A 1013 -14.63 9.26 26.95
C SER A 1013 -14.64 8.34 25.72
N LEU A 1014 -13.47 7.76 25.42
CA LEU A 1014 -13.23 6.73 24.41
C LEU A 1014 -12.72 5.49 25.16
N ASP A 1015 -13.36 4.35 24.97
CA ASP A 1015 -13.10 3.09 25.70
C ASP A 1015 -12.90 1.93 24.72
N ILE A 1016 -12.01 1.01 25.08
CA ILE A 1016 -11.69 -0.17 24.28
C ILE A 1016 -11.58 -1.43 25.14
N GLU A 1017 -12.11 -2.54 24.62
CA GLU A 1017 -12.02 -3.87 25.20
C GLU A 1017 -11.55 -4.87 24.14
N LYS A 1018 -10.63 -5.77 24.51
CA LYS A 1018 -10.08 -6.81 23.64
C LYS A 1018 -10.46 -8.19 24.16
N MET A 1019 -11.04 -9.01 23.29
CA MET A 1019 -11.36 -10.42 23.54
C MET A 1019 -10.85 -11.29 22.39
N MET A 1020 -10.60 -12.57 22.66
CA MET A 1020 -10.18 -13.54 21.65
C MET A 1020 -11.08 -14.77 21.67
N PHE A 1021 -11.38 -15.28 20.47
CA PHE A 1021 -12.21 -16.46 20.27
C PHE A 1021 -11.55 -17.40 19.27
N VAL A 1022 -11.65 -18.71 19.50
CA VAL A 1022 -11.24 -19.73 18.52
C VAL A 1022 -12.42 -20.02 17.58
N GLU A 1023 -12.17 -19.96 16.28
CA GLU A 1023 -13.14 -20.38 15.26
C GLU A 1023 -13.10 -21.91 15.12
N VAL A 1024 -14.20 -22.57 15.47
CA VAL A 1024 -14.33 -24.03 15.40
C VAL A 1024 -15.43 -24.39 14.40
N THR A 1025 -15.13 -25.33 13.51
CA THR A 1025 -16.12 -25.88 12.56
C THR A 1025 -16.81 -27.08 13.20
N THR A 1026 -18.12 -26.97 13.42
CA THR A 1026 -18.99 -28.04 13.94
C THR A 1026 -19.89 -28.59 12.83
N PRO A 1027 -20.54 -29.76 13.00
CA PRO A 1027 -21.53 -30.25 12.04
C PRO A 1027 -22.68 -29.26 11.76
N GLU A 1028 -22.95 -28.32 12.68
CA GLU A 1028 -23.96 -27.26 12.50
C GLU A 1028 -23.41 -25.97 11.88
N GLY A 1029 -22.12 -25.91 11.53
CA GLY A 1029 -21.43 -24.74 10.96
C GLY A 1029 -20.31 -24.18 11.83
N GLN A 1030 -19.76 -23.03 11.43
CA GLN A 1030 -18.70 -22.33 12.15
C GLN A 1030 -19.24 -21.62 13.40
N ARG A 1031 -18.54 -21.75 14.53
CA ARG A 1031 -18.85 -21.08 15.79
C ARG A 1031 -17.59 -20.49 16.43
N LEU A 1032 -17.73 -19.37 17.12
CA LEU A 1032 -16.68 -18.75 17.93
C LEU A 1032 -16.78 -19.25 19.37
N MET A 1033 -15.69 -19.80 19.91
CA MET A 1033 -15.59 -20.25 21.29
C MET A 1033 -14.58 -19.39 22.05
N SER A 1034 -14.92 -18.95 23.27
CA SER A 1034 -14.00 -18.21 24.13
C SER A 1034 -12.82 -19.09 24.53
N ILE A 1035 -11.63 -18.48 24.65
CA ILE A 1035 -10.46 -19.17 25.22
C ILE A 1035 -10.73 -19.41 26.71
N SER A 1036 -10.58 -20.65 27.16
CA SER A 1036 -10.75 -21.08 28.55
C SER A 1036 -9.79 -22.23 28.88
N GLU A 1037 -9.71 -22.65 30.15
CA GLU A 1037 -8.95 -23.85 30.52
C GLU A 1037 -9.43 -25.11 29.75
N GLU A 1038 -10.71 -25.16 29.37
CA GLU A 1038 -11.30 -26.26 28.60
C GLU A 1038 -11.02 -26.17 27.09
N ARG A 1039 -10.69 -24.97 26.58
CA ARG A 1039 -10.29 -24.74 25.18
C ARG A 1039 -9.09 -23.81 25.09
N SER A 1040 -7.91 -24.39 25.33
CA SER A 1040 -6.61 -23.76 25.08
C SER A 1040 -6.33 -23.62 23.58
N LEU A 1041 -5.42 -22.70 23.22
CA LEU A 1041 -5.01 -22.51 21.82
C LEU A 1041 -4.07 -23.60 21.36
N LYS A 1042 -4.23 -24.03 20.11
CA LYS A 1042 -3.36 -25.00 19.43
C LYS A 1042 -2.75 -24.41 18.17
N VAL A 1043 -1.59 -24.91 17.78
CA VAL A 1043 -0.99 -24.56 16.48
C VAL A 1043 -1.96 -24.92 15.35
N GLY A 1044 -2.20 -23.98 14.43
CA GLY A 1044 -3.17 -24.10 13.35
C GLY A 1044 -4.57 -23.58 13.66
N ASP A 1045 -4.88 -23.27 14.93
CA ASP A 1045 -6.15 -22.63 15.26
C ASP A 1045 -6.28 -21.27 14.57
N LYS A 1046 -7.49 -20.96 14.09
CA LYS A 1046 -7.86 -19.62 13.64
C LYS A 1046 -8.51 -18.88 14.79
N VAL A 1047 -7.90 -17.79 15.23
CA VAL A 1047 -8.36 -16.97 16.34
C VAL A 1047 -8.94 -15.67 15.81
N THR A 1048 -10.17 -15.34 16.20
CA THR A 1048 -10.80 -14.05 15.97
C THR A 1048 -10.53 -13.14 17.16
N VAL A 1049 -9.79 -12.07 16.92
CA VAL A 1049 -9.61 -10.97 17.87
C VAL A 1049 -10.79 -10.01 17.70
N ARG A 1050 -11.50 -9.76 18.80
CA ARG A 1050 -12.65 -8.88 18.88
C ARG A 1050 -12.31 -7.66 19.72
N LEU A 1051 -12.39 -6.48 19.10
CA LEU A 1051 -12.17 -5.18 19.73
C LEU A 1051 -13.53 -4.48 19.87
N THR A 1052 -13.97 -4.22 21.10
CA THR A 1052 -15.20 -3.47 21.37
C THR A 1052 -14.83 -2.03 21.69
N VAL A 1053 -15.20 -1.10 20.81
CA VAL A 1053 -14.94 0.34 20.94
C VAL A 1053 -16.20 1.03 21.42
N ARG A 1054 -16.11 1.87 22.45
CA ARG A 1054 -17.22 2.67 22.96
C ARG A 1054 -16.84 4.14 22.97
N SER A 1055 -17.72 4.99 22.43
CA SER A 1055 -17.56 6.44 22.43
C SER A 1055 -18.82 7.13 22.97
N ASP A 1056 -18.64 8.09 23.88
CA ASP A 1056 -19.74 8.87 24.47
C ASP A 1056 -20.24 10.02 23.57
N ARG A 1057 -19.51 10.32 22.48
CA ARG A 1057 -19.73 11.41 21.52
C ARG A 1057 -19.25 11.04 20.11
N ASP A 1058 -19.66 11.82 19.12
CA ASP A 1058 -19.10 11.72 17.76
C ASP A 1058 -17.65 12.22 17.78
N MET A 1059 -16.74 11.48 17.17
CA MET A 1059 -15.32 11.81 17.08
C MET A 1059 -14.81 11.58 15.66
N GLU A 1060 -13.79 12.32 15.27
CA GLU A 1060 -13.17 12.19 13.95
C GLU A 1060 -11.68 11.89 14.09
N PHE A 1061 -11.10 11.29 13.06
CA PHE A 1061 -9.66 11.02 12.97
C PHE A 1061 -9.08 10.14 14.10
N ILE A 1062 -9.79 9.06 14.43
CA ILE A 1062 -9.38 8.12 15.48
C ILE A 1062 -8.43 7.06 14.91
N HIS A 1063 -7.40 6.71 15.69
CA HIS A 1063 -6.48 5.61 15.42
C HIS A 1063 -6.57 4.58 16.54
N LEU A 1064 -6.81 3.32 16.18
CA LEU A 1064 -6.73 2.17 17.06
C LEU A 1064 -5.53 1.32 16.63
N LYS A 1065 -4.60 1.06 17.54
CA LYS A 1065 -3.46 0.15 17.36
C LYS A 1065 -3.62 -1.06 18.28
N ASP A 1066 -3.70 -2.26 17.74
CA ASP A 1066 -3.77 -3.50 18.51
C ASP A 1066 -2.49 -4.33 18.33
N LEU A 1067 -1.73 -4.52 19.42
CA LEU A 1067 -0.54 -5.36 19.43
C LEU A 1067 -0.93 -6.85 19.35
N ARG A 1068 -0.11 -7.68 18.68
CA ARG A 1068 -0.34 -9.12 18.51
C ARG A 1068 0.77 -9.95 19.12
N ALA A 1069 0.48 -11.13 19.67
CA ALA A 1069 1.48 -12.11 20.10
C ALA A 1069 2.42 -12.54 18.95
N SER A 1070 3.68 -12.88 19.23
CA SER A 1070 4.64 -13.35 18.21
C SER A 1070 4.29 -14.73 17.62
N SER A 1071 3.33 -15.44 18.22
CA SER A 1071 2.73 -16.68 17.72
C SER A 1071 1.58 -16.46 16.74
N PHE A 1072 1.13 -15.22 16.51
CA PHE A 1072 -0.02 -14.91 15.66
C PHE A 1072 0.38 -14.30 14.32
N GLU A 1073 -0.08 -14.93 13.24
CA GLU A 1073 0.05 -14.41 11.87
C GLU A 1073 -1.31 -13.88 11.38
N PRO A 1074 -1.40 -12.65 10.85
CA PRO A 1074 -2.68 -12.12 10.37
C PRO A 1074 -3.19 -12.87 9.14
N VAL A 1075 -4.49 -13.21 9.14
CA VAL A 1075 -5.14 -13.87 8.00
C VAL A 1075 -5.20 -12.94 6.78
N ASN A 1076 -5.39 -11.64 7.00
CA ASN A 1076 -5.34 -10.63 5.95
C ASN A 1076 -4.14 -9.70 6.15
N GLN A 1077 -3.23 -9.74 5.17
CA GLN A 1077 -1.99 -8.97 5.16
C GLN A 1077 -2.10 -7.70 4.29
N VAL A 1078 -3.15 -7.58 3.48
CA VAL A 1078 -3.32 -6.45 2.57
C VAL A 1078 -4.03 -5.31 3.29
N SER A 1079 -3.36 -4.15 3.30
CA SER A 1079 -3.92 -2.90 3.81
C SER A 1079 -5.03 -2.39 2.91
N GLY A 1080 -6.05 -1.76 3.49
CA GLY A 1080 -7.13 -1.19 2.70
C GLY A 1080 -8.38 -0.81 3.49
N LEU A 1081 -9.34 -0.27 2.74
CA LEU A 1081 -10.64 0.13 3.27
C LEU A 1081 -11.48 -1.08 3.68
N LYS A 1082 -12.07 -1.02 4.87
CA LYS A 1082 -13.00 -2.02 5.40
C LYS A 1082 -14.27 -1.36 5.90
N TRP A 1083 -15.36 -2.11 5.85
CA TRP A 1083 -16.64 -1.71 6.39
C TRP A 1083 -17.21 -2.85 7.25
N GLN A 1084 -17.40 -2.60 8.53
CA GLN A 1084 -17.91 -3.59 9.49
C GLN A 1084 -18.76 -2.89 10.54
N ASN A 1085 -19.92 -3.48 10.87
CA ASN A 1085 -20.81 -3.01 11.93
C ASN A 1085 -21.15 -1.50 11.85
N GLY A 1086 -21.33 -0.99 10.63
CA GLY A 1086 -21.67 0.42 10.38
C GLY A 1086 -20.49 1.40 10.43
N LEU A 1087 -19.28 0.93 10.74
CA LEU A 1087 -18.06 1.73 10.66
C LEU A 1087 -17.29 1.47 9.38
N MET A 1088 -16.80 2.56 8.79
CA MET A 1088 -15.83 2.53 7.71
C MET A 1088 -14.47 2.91 8.30
N TYR A 1089 -13.45 2.09 8.03
CA TYR A 1089 -12.09 2.33 8.53
C TYR A 1089 -11.05 1.84 7.55
N TYR A 1090 -9.87 2.43 7.60
CA TYR A 1090 -8.70 1.93 6.87
C TYR A 1090 -7.93 1.01 7.81
N GLN A 1091 -7.67 -0.22 7.38
CA GLN A 1091 -6.94 -1.21 8.17
C GLN A 1091 -5.54 -1.44 7.58
N THR A 1092 -4.52 -1.45 8.43
CA THR A 1092 -3.17 -1.89 8.07
C THR A 1092 -2.71 -3.00 9.02
N SER A 1093 -2.06 -4.02 8.48
CA SER A 1093 -1.46 -5.11 9.26
C SER A 1093 0.07 -4.97 9.12
N THR A 1094 0.75 -4.56 10.18
CA THR A 1094 2.23 -4.58 10.24
C THR A 1094 2.69 -5.93 10.78
N ASP A 1095 3.96 -6.12 11.16
CA ASP A 1095 4.42 -7.40 11.72
C ASP A 1095 3.94 -7.61 13.17
N ALA A 1096 4.01 -6.56 14.00
CA ALA A 1096 3.70 -6.64 15.43
C ALA A 1096 2.29 -6.15 15.81
N SER A 1097 1.59 -5.43 14.91
CA SER A 1097 0.31 -4.81 15.22
C SER A 1097 -0.69 -4.75 14.05
N THR A 1098 -1.97 -4.62 14.40
CA THR A 1098 -3.05 -4.28 13.45
C THR A 1098 -3.54 -2.87 13.78
N ASN A 1099 -3.56 -1.99 12.79
CA ASN A 1099 -3.97 -0.59 12.95
C ASN A 1099 -5.28 -0.33 12.21
N PHE A 1100 -6.13 0.51 12.80
CA PHE A 1100 -7.41 0.92 12.28
C PHE A 1100 -7.53 2.43 12.35
N TYR A 1101 -7.86 3.07 11.22
CA TYR A 1101 -8.00 4.53 11.12
C TYR A 1101 -9.44 4.87 10.75
N PHE A 1102 -10.12 5.65 11.59
CA PHE A 1102 -11.53 6.04 11.44
C PHE A 1102 -11.63 7.53 11.10
N ASP A 1103 -12.07 7.86 9.89
CA ASP A 1103 -12.36 9.26 9.50
C ASP A 1103 -13.41 9.86 10.45
N ASN A 1104 -14.45 9.08 10.72
CA ASN A 1104 -15.53 9.40 11.63
C ASN A 1104 -15.89 8.17 12.46
N LEU A 1105 -15.91 8.33 13.78
CA LEU A 1105 -16.37 7.38 14.78
C LEU A 1105 -17.56 8.01 15.50
N PRO A 1106 -18.81 7.70 15.09
CA PRO A 1106 -19.98 8.26 15.75
C PRO A 1106 -20.09 7.77 17.20
N LYS A 1107 -20.95 8.44 17.98
CA LYS A 1107 -21.30 8.01 19.32
C LYS A 1107 -21.94 6.62 19.29
N GLY A 1108 -21.43 5.70 20.09
CA GLY A 1108 -22.01 4.36 20.18
C GLY A 1108 -21.04 3.29 20.69
N THR A 1109 -21.42 2.03 20.45
CA THR A 1109 -20.59 0.85 20.72
C THR A 1109 -20.44 0.05 19.43
N TYR A 1110 -19.20 -0.25 19.09
CA TYR A 1110 -18.84 -0.92 17.84
C TYR A 1110 -17.96 -2.12 18.14
N VAL A 1111 -18.18 -3.19 17.38
CA VAL A 1111 -17.39 -4.41 17.48
C VAL A 1111 -16.60 -4.54 16.19
N LEU A 1112 -15.28 -4.62 16.31
CA LEU A 1112 -14.35 -4.81 15.20
C LEU A 1112 -13.70 -6.17 15.36
N GLU A 1113 -13.62 -6.94 14.28
CA GLU A 1113 -13.06 -8.29 14.32
C GLU A 1113 -12.06 -8.49 13.21
N TYR A 1114 -10.92 -9.07 13.56
CA TYR A 1114 -9.96 -9.58 12.59
C TYR A 1114 -9.45 -10.94 13.04
N SER A 1115 -9.00 -11.74 12.07
CA SER A 1115 -8.54 -13.10 12.34
C SER A 1115 -7.02 -13.23 12.23
N VAL A 1116 -6.46 -14.09 13.06
CA VAL A 1116 -5.06 -14.52 13.06
C VAL A 1116 -4.98 -16.05 13.09
N TYR A 1117 -3.90 -16.63 12.57
CA TYR A 1117 -3.57 -18.03 12.76
C TYR A 1117 -2.54 -18.17 13.88
N VAL A 1118 -2.75 -19.18 14.73
CA VAL A 1118 -1.76 -19.62 15.71
C VAL A 1118 -0.69 -20.45 14.98
N THR A 1119 0.56 -20.04 15.10
CA THR A 1119 1.65 -20.66 14.31
C THR A 1119 2.70 -21.39 15.14
N ARG A 1120 2.78 -21.10 16.45
CA ARG A 1120 3.87 -21.56 17.31
C ARG A 1120 3.37 -21.80 18.73
N ARG A 1121 3.91 -22.85 19.37
CA ARG A 1121 3.60 -23.22 20.74
C ARG A 1121 4.46 -22.45 21.73
N GLY A 1122 3.94 -22.20 22.93
CA GLY A 1122 4.64 -21.43 23.95
C GLY A 1122 3.73 -20.49 24.73
N SER A 1123 4.37 -19.60 25.49
CA SER A 1123 3.71 -18.60 26.32
C SER A 1123 4.10 -17.21 25.82
N TYR A 1124 3.12 -16.45 25.35
CA TYR A 1124 3.35 -15.22 24.60
C TYR A 1124 2.59 -14.04 25.20
N SER A 1125 3.25 -12.91 25.41
CA SER A 1125 2.56 -11.66 25.73
C SER A 1125 1.81 -11.14 24.51
N SER A 1126 0.50 -10.95 24.65
CA SER A 1126 -0.39 -10.46 23.59
C SER A 1126 -0.38 -8.93 23.45
N GLY A 1127 0.27 -8.20 24.35
CA GLY A 1127 0.26 -6.73 24.37
C GLY A 1127 -1.13 -6.14 24.63
N ILE A 1128 -1.26 -4.83 24.39
CA ILE A 1128 -2.47 -4.04 24.59
C ILE A 1128 -3.06 -3.56 23.26
N ALA A 1129 -4.34 -3.19 23.27
CA ALA A 1129 -4.91 -2.33 22.25
C ALA A 1129 -5.00 -0.90 22.78
N THR A 1130 -4.57 0.06 21.97
CA THR A 1130 -4.63 1.50 22.26
C THR A 1130 -5.55 2.16 21.24
N ILE A 1131 -6.42 3.06 21.68
CA ILE A 1131 -7.26 3.88 20.82
C ILE A 1131 -7.07 5.35 21.20
N GLN A 1132 -6.83 6.19 20.21
CA GLN A 1132 -6.59 7.62 20.44
C GLN A 1132 -7.07 8.48 19.27
N SER A 1133 -7.39 9.74 19.54
CA SER A 1133 -7.50 10.74 18.47
C SER A 1133 -6.11 11.14 17.96
N MET A 1134 -5.93 11.14 16.64
CA MET A 1134 -4.66 11.52 16.02
C MET A 1134 -4.34 13.01 16.16
N TYR A 1135 -5.36 13.84 16.38
CA TYR A 1135 -5.25 15.31 16.39
C TYR A 1135 -5.80 15.96 17.67
N ALA A 1136 -6.13 15.14 18.67
CA ALA A 1136 -6.50 15.54 20.02
C ALA A 1136 -6.04 14.42 20.99
N PRO A 1137 -4.72 14.26 21.20
CA PRO A 1137 -4.12 13.11 21.89
C PRO A 1137 -4.55 12.95 23.36
N GLU A 1138 -5.17 13.99 23.95
CA GLU A 1138 -5.81 13.90 25.25
C GLU A 1138 -6.98 12.90 25.30
N PHE A 1139 -7.57 12.56 24.15
CA PHE A 1139 -8.54 11.48 24.02
C PHE A 1139 -7.80 10.19 23.66
N THR A 1140 -7.36 9.46 24.67
CA THR A 1140 -6.69 8.17 24.53
C THR A 1140 -7.16 7.18 25.58
N SER A 1141 -7.18 5.90 25.23
CA SER A 1141 -7.47 4.79 26.14
C SER A 1141 -6.75 3.53 25.67
N HIS A 1142 -6.50 2.60 26.58
CA HIS A 1142 -5.94 1.29 26.27
C HIS A 1142 -6.54 0.17 27.12
N THR A 1143 -6.43 -1.05 26.60
CA THR A 1143 -6.81 -2.28 27.31
C THR A 1143 -5.77 -2.65 28.38
N GLU A 1144 -6.12 -3.61 29.23
CA GLU A 1144 -5.13 -4.35 30.01
C GLU A 1144 -4.26 -5.25 29.11
N GLY A 1145 -3.08 -5.62 29.61
CA GLY A 1145 -2.21 -6.62 28.98
C GLY A 1145 -2.71 -8.04 29.25
N SER A 1146 -2.44 -8.98 28.35
CA SER A 1146 -2.78 -10.40 28.51
C SER A 1146 -1.69 -11.31 27.97
N ARG A 1147 -1.60 -12.54 28.50
CA ARG A 1147 -0.76 -13.62 27.96
C ARG A 1147 -1.61 -14.68 27.29
N VAL A 1148 -1.03 -15.31 26.28
CA VAL A 1148 -1.63 -16.38 25.50
C VAL A 1148 -0.77 -17.63 25.63
N GLU A 1149 -1.38 -18.70 26.09
CA GLU A 1149 -0.78 -20.03 26.17
C GLU A 1149 -1.20 -20.87 24.96
N VAL A 1150 -0.21 -21.36 24.21
CA VAL A 1150 -0.40 -22.22 23.05
C VAL A 1150 0.20 -23.59 23.32
N ILE A 1151 -0.64 -24.61 23.25
CA ILE A 1151 -0.27 -26.02 23.39
C ILE A 1151 -0.17 -26.72 22.02
N ASP A 1152 0.30 -27.97 22.02
CA ASP A 1152 0.34 -28.83 20.82
C ASP A 1152 -1.06 -29.22 20.30
#